data_AF-A0A7Z9EQB9-F1
#
_entry.id   AF-A0A7Z9EQB9-F1
#
_cell.length_a   1.000
_cell.length_b   1.000
_cell.length_c   1.000
_cell.angle_alpha   90.00
_cell.angle_beta   90.00
_cell.angle_gamma   90.00
#
_symmetry.space_group_name_H-M   'P 1'
#
loop_
_entity.id
_entity.type
_entity.pdbx_description
1 polymer ?
#
loop_
_entity_poly.entity_id
_entity_poly.type
_entity_poly.pdbx_seq_one_letter_code
_entity_poly.pdbx_strand_id
1 'polypeptide(L)'
;MSSPQHPPASPALATLIQRSGRPSPTLSETQAHAVLQAHYSVAGNLSVLGSQQDLNFRVTTPQGGYVLKACHGSYAQLELEAQHAALAFLREQGFPVPAVRFAHNGMGLLELDIDEQPLRLRLLDYIEGQPLTRLKHMEPHLMAELGGLCAKLDKALAGFDHPGLARTLQWDPQHAQALIDHLLPVLQHSGQRARIEHATRQARERLMPLVDHLPSQAVHLDITDDNTVWARDAQRQWQLQGVIDFGDLLRTWRIADLSVTCAALLHHAEGDPLRILPAVRAYQALNPLTEAELRALWPLVLNRAAVLVLSSEKQLAVDPGNQYTRDNIAHEWEIFDTATAVPIALMEAAILQAAGLQPKAPDFNGCAPLLPELAGQAVTRVDLGVLSTHCEAGNWEQPGFDQRLLASQAAPACSLHGQYRLSQTHIDRPEEPATCALGVELHLPNGTLVQAPAPGTWQRHGDGRGCLRTAHWALWLHGLENAPADGQAVEKGQSLGNSCGFLSIQVCLDDGIQPPFFATLSHADAWLALCPSPAALLGFDCDAEPLPDPQALLARRDASFARSQKHYYAQPPHIERGWRNYLIDMRGRSYLDMLNNVAVLGHGHPRMVAESARQWSLLNTNSRFHYAAITEFSERLLALAPEGFDRVFMVNSGTEANDLAIRLAWAYSGGRDLLSVLEAYHGWSVATDAISTSIADNPQALETRPDWVHPVEAPNTFRGRFRGADSAADYLQDVDAKLADLDARDRQLAGIICEPVYGNAGGISLPAGYLSDAYAKVRARGGVCIADEVQVGYGRLGEYFWGFEEQGVVPDIITMAKGMGNGQPLGVVITRREIAEALEAEGYFFSSAGGSPVSCRIGMAVLDVMQEEGLWDNARDTGRYFKARLQALVDKHPLAGAAHGSGFYLGLELVRDRATLEPATEETMTLCNRLRDLGIFMQPTGDYLNILKIKPPMCTTRASVDYFVDCIDRVLGEGL
;
A
#
# COMPACT_ATOMS: atom_id res chain seq x y z
N MET A 1 -52.74 30.12 12.38
CA MET A 1 -52.88 30.25 13.85
C MET A 1 -51.92 29.26 14.48
N SER A 2 -51.15 29.75 15.47
CA SER A 2 -50.13 29.08 16.29
C SER A 2 -48.93 28.46 15.55
N SER A 3 -47.87 29.27 15.38
CA SER A 3 -46.49 28.79 15.24
C SER A 3 -46.14 27.94 16.47
N PRO A 4 -45.46 26.78 16.31
CA PRO A 4 -44.93 26.06 17.46
C PRO A 4 -43.82 26.92 18.07
N GLN A 5 -44.04 27.43 19.28
CA GLN A 5 -42.99 28.04 20.09
C GLN A 5 -41.99 26.93 20.43
N HIS A 6 -40.78 27.05 19.91
CA HIS A 6 -39.64 26.25 20.37
C HIS A 6 -39.50 26.42 21.89
N PRO A 7 -39.22 25.34 22.65
CA PRO A 7 -38.93 25.48 24.07
C PRO A 7 -37.71 26.41 24.26
N PRO A 8 -37.65 27.19 25.35
CA PRO A 8 -36.49 28.03 25.63
C PRO A 8 -35.23 27.15 25.73
N ALA A 9 -34.14 27.57 25.10
CA ALA A 9 -32.85 26.89 25.15
C ALA A 9 -32.44 26.66 26.62
N SER A 10 -31.85 25.49 26.92
CA SER A 10 -31.27 25.26 28.25
C SER A 10 -30.21 26.34 28.54
N PRO A 11 -29.98 26.73 29.82
CA PRO A 11 -28.94 27.71 30.16
C PRO A 11 -27.55 27.36 29.59
N ALA A 12 -27.25 26.05 29.51
CA ALA A 12 -26.06 25.51 28.86
C ALA A 12 -26.03 25.82 27.35
N LEU A 13 -27.10 25.49 26.60
CA LEU A 13 -27.19 25.75 25.16
C LEU A 13 -27.17 27.26 24.83
N ALA A 14 -27.80 28.10 25.66
CA ALA A 14 -27.76 29.55 25.51
C ALA A 14 -26.34 30.11 25.67
N THR A 15 -25.57 29.58 26.63
CA THR A 15 -24.16 29.93 26.84
C THR A 15 -23.29 29.53 25.63
N LEU A 16 -23.55 28.36 25.05
CA LEU A 16 -22.87 27.88 23.83
C LEU A 16 -23.09 28.80 22.63
N ILE A 17 -24.36 29.15 22.37
CA ILE A 17 -24.74 30.03 21.26
C ILE A 17 -24.13 31.42 21.42
N GLN A 18 -24.07 31.93 22.66
CA GLN A 18 -23.49 33.24 22.94
C GLN A 18 -21.96 33.29 22.72
N ARG A 19 -21.24 32.23 23.11
CA ARG A 19 -19.77 32.17 22.97
C ARG A 19 -19.34 31.97 21.52
N SER A 20 -20.03 31.09 20.78
CA SER A 20 -19.75 30.82 19.35
C SER A 20 -20.03 32.02 18.43
N GLY A 21 -20.90 32.96 18.84
CA GLY A 21 -21.25 34.13 18.03
C GLY A 21 -20.37 35.38 18.21
N ARG A 22 -19.23 35.30 18.91
CA ARG A 22 -18.34 36.46 19.15
C ARG A 22 -17.09 36.40 18.25
N PRO A 23 -16.66 37.54 17.66
CA PRO A 23 -15.40 37.59 16.92
C PRO A 23 -14.20 37.43 17.86
N SER A 24 -13.04 37.07 17.29
CA SER A 24 -11.77 37.05 18.01
C SER A 24 -11.43 38.43 18.59
N PRO A 25 -10.71 38.50 19.73
CA PRO A 25 -10.25 39.77 20.28
C PRO A 25 -9.27 40.47 19.34
N THR A 26 -9.19 41.81 19.43
CA THR A 26 -8.26 42.62 18.65
C THR A 26 -7.01 42.95 19.47
N LEU A 27 -5.84 42.56 18.97
CA LEU A 27 -4.54 42.97 19.51
C LEU A 27 -3.57 43.18 18.33
N SER A 28 -3.05 44.39 18.15
CA SER A 28 -2.06 44.66 17.08
C SER A 28 -0.70 44.05 17.42
N GLU A 29 0.14 43.80 16.40
CA GLU A 29 1.51 43.34 16.60
C GLU A 29 2.32 44.30 17.51
N THR A 30 2.12 45.61 17.36
CA THR A 30 2.79 46.62 18.20
C THR A 30 2.37 46.48 19.68
N GLN A 31 1.09 46.25 19.94
CA GLN A 31 0.59 46.02 21.30
C GLN A 31 1.10 44.68 21.86
N ALA A 32 1.09 43.61 21.07
CA ALA A 32 1.63 42.31 21.46
C ALA A 32 3.13 42.39 21.82
N HIS A 33 3.93 43.12 21.03
CA HIS A 33 5.33 43.41 21.36
C HIS A 33 5.47 44.17 22.68
N ALA A 34 4.64 45.20 22.91
CA ALA A 34 4.68 45.97 24.14
C ALA A 34 4.35 45.09 25.36
N VAL A 35 3.35 44.21 25.27
CA VAL A 35 3.00 43.24 26.33
C VAL A 35 4.17 42.29 26.60
N LEU A 36 4.75 41.69 25.56
CA LEU A 36 5.86 40.74 25.68
C LEU A 36 7.09 41.37 26.33
N GLN A 37 7.43 42.59 25.93
CA GLN A 37 8.56 43.32 26.50
C GLN A 37 8.30 43.71 27.96
N ALA A 38 7.12 44.26 28.27
CA ALA A 38 6.79 44.77 29.59
C ALA A 38 6.63 43.67 30.64
N HIS A 39 6.00 42.55 30.29
CA HIS A 39 5.62 41.51 31.25
C HIS A 39 6.54 40.29 31.24
N TYR A 40 7.24 40.02 30.13
CA TYR A 40 8.05 38.81 29.98
C TYR A 40 9.52 39.08 29.61
N SER A 41 9.90 40.34 29.31
CA SER A 41 11.22 40.69 28.75
C SER A 41 11.56 39.90 27.47
N VAL A 42 10.54 39.58 26.68
CA VAL A 42 10.67 38.83 25.44
C VAL A 42 10.60 39.81 24.26
N ALA A 43 11.66 39.81 23.44
CA ALA A 43 11.72 40.55 22.19
C ALA A 43 12.02 39.58 21.04
N GLY A 44 11.17 39.55 20.02
CA GLY A 44 11.30 38.66 18.87
C GLY A 44 10.25 38.93 17.82
N ASN A 45 10.40 38.34 16.63
CA ASN A 45 9.48 38.56 15.52
C ASN A 45 8.13 37.89 15.81
N LEU A 46 7.04 38.59 15.49
CA LEU A 46 5.68 38.07 15.63
C LEU A 46 5.15 37.59 14.29
N SER A 47 4.42 36.49 14.32
CA SER A 47 3.56 36.06 13.22
C SER A 47 2.24 35.56 13.78
N VAL A 48 1.14 35.97 13.17
CA VAL A 48 -0.20 35.54 13.59
C VAL A 48 -0.39 34.06 13.26
N LEU A 49 -0.88 33.30 14.23
CA LEU A 49 -1.35 31.93 14.05
C LEU A 49 -2.88 31.94 13.92
N GLY A 50 -3.43 31.08 13.06
CA GLY A 50 -4.88 30.95 12.89
C GLY A 50 -5.57 30.48 14.17
N SER A 51 -6.76 30.99 14.45
CA SER A 51 -7.64 30.55 15.52
C SER A 51 -9.08 30.97 15.24
N GLN A 52 -10.05 30.23 15.77
CA GLN A 52 -11.48 30.55 15.62
C GLN A 52 -11.98 31.61 16.61
N GLN A 53 -11.49 31.60 17.86
CA GLN A 53 -12.03 32.41 18.96
C GLN A 53 -10.96 33.19 19.73
N ASP A 54 -9.71 32.76 19.67
CA ASP A 54 -8.56 33.42 20.29
C ASP A 54 -7.77 34.21 19.25
N LEU A 55 -6.82 35.02 19.71
CA LEU A 55 -5.77 35.60 18.88
C LEU A 55 -4.42 35.07 19.36
N ASN A 56 -3.71 34.36 18.48
CA ASN A 56 -2.47 33.68 18.79
C ASN A 56 -1.32 34.28 17.98
N PHE A 57 -0.19 34.59 18.63
CA PHE A 57 1.05 35.01 17.97
C PHE A 57 2.17 34.02 18.24
N ARG A 58 2.81 33.50 17.18
CA ARG A 58 4.14 32.88 17.31
C ARG A 58 5.16 33.99 17.50
N VAL A 59 5.96 33.86 18.54
CA VAL A 59 7.07 34.75 18.90
C VAL A 59 8.37 34.00 18.66
N THR A 60 9.19 34.47 17.73
CA THR A 60 10.51 33.87 17.45
C THR A 60 11.61 34.76 18.01
N THR A 61 12.38 34.24 18.97
CA THR A 61 13.52 34.94 19.56
C THR A 61 14.81 34.13 19.37
N PRO A 62 15.99 34.74 19.56
CA PRO A 62 17.26 34.00 19.62
C PRO A 62 17.34 32.97 20.76
N GLN A 63 16.51 33.14 21.80
CA GLN A 63 16.50 32.28 23.00
C GLN A 63 15.47 31.14 22.92
N GLY A 64 14.54 31.19 21.97
CA GLY A 64 13.52 30.16 21.78
C GLY A 64 12.26 30.66 21.08
N GLY A 65 11.35 29.75 20.78
CA GLY A 65 10.01 30.06 20.27
C GLY A 65 8.97 30.09 21.40
N TYR A 66 8.00 31.00 21.29
CA TYR A 66 6.86 31.10 22.20
C TYR A 66 5.55 31.30 21.45
N VAL A 67 4.42 31.08 22.13
CA VAL A 67 3.07 31.43 21.66
C VAL A 67 2.41 32.35 22.66
N LEU A 68 2.13 33.58 22.27
CA LEU A 68 1.26 34.50 23.02
C LEU A 68 -0.18 34.22 22.61
N LYS A 69 -1.01 33.73 23.54
CA LYS A 69 -2.46 33.58 23.34
C LYS A 69 -3.19 34.72 24.05
N ALA A 70 -4.13 35.37 23.35
CA ALA A 70 -5.02 36.39 23.87
C ALA A 70 -6.49 35.99 23.66
N CYS A 71 -7.29 36.02 24.72
CA CYS A 71 -8.73 35.77 24.66
C CYS A 71 -9.51 36.91 25.34
N HIS A 72 -10.82 36.98 25.08
CA HIS A 72 -11.69 37.98 25.71
C HIS A 72 -11.74 37.82 27.23
N GLY A 73 -11.74 38.93 27.97
CA GLY A 73 -11.79 38.95 29.44
C GLY A 73 -13.04 38.31 30.04
N SER A 74 -14.10 38.13 29.26
CA SER A 74 -15.32 37.41 29.64
C SER A 74 -15.15 35.89 29.76
N TYR A 75 -14.03 35.32 29.30
CA TYR A 75 -13.70 33.93 29.54
C TYR A 75 -13.47 33.72 31.04
N ALA A 76 -14.01 32.64 31.60
CA ALA A 76 -13.88 32.41 33.04
C ALA A 76 -12.42 32.05 33.39
N GLN A 77 -11.86 32.76 34.36
CA GLN A 77 -10.48 32.56 34.82
C GLN A 77 -10.17 31.09 35.15
N LEU A 78 -11.09 30.44 35.88
CA LEU A 78 -10.97 29.05 36.29
C LEU A 78 -10.81 28.08 35.11
N GLU A 79 -11.41 28.38 33.94
CA GLU A 79 -11.28 27.55 32.73
C GLU A 79 -9.85 27.61 32.18
N LEU A 80 -9.24 28.80 32.11
CA LEU A 80 -7.86 28.98 31.64
C LEU A 80 -6.82 28.45 32.63
N GLU A 81 -7.10 28.58 33.93
CA GLU A 81 -6.28 27.97 34.99
C GLU A 81 -6.29 26.44 34.92
N ALA A 82 -7.43 25.82 34.57
CA ALA A 82 -7.52 24.37 34.34
C ALA A 82 -6.55 23.92 33.24
N GLN A 83 -6.46 24.69 32.15
CA GLN A 83 -5.55 24.39 31.04
C GLN A 83 -4.09 24.50 31.47
N HIS A 84 -3.72 25.54 32.24
CA HIS A 84 -2.37 25.68 32.78
C HIS A 84 -2.00 24.54 33.74
N ALA A 85 -2.92 24.16 34.62
CA ALA A 85 -2.74 23.06 35.55
C ALA A 85 -2.58 21.72 34.82
N ALA A 86 -3.36 21.47 33.76
CA ALA A 86 -3.24 20.26 32.95
C ALA A 86 -1.90 20.18 32.21
N LEU A 87 -1.43 21.29 31.61
CA LEU A 87 -0.12 21.36 30.99
C LEU A 87 1.00 21.03 31.99
N ALA A 88 0.97 21.61 33.19
CA ALA A 88 1.94 21.32 34.23
C ALA A 88 1.89 19.84 34.65
N PHE A 89 0.69 19.32 34.92
CA PHE A 89 0.45 17.94 35.33
C PHE A 89 0.92 16.90 34.28
N LEU A 90 0.72 17.17 33.00
CA LEU A 90 1.19 16.30 31.91
C LEU A 90 2.71 16.37 31.73
N ARG A 91 3.33 17.54 31.90
CA ARG A 91 4.79 17.68 31.86
C ARG A 91 5.49 16.93 32.98
N GLU A 92 4.91 16.93 34.19
CA GLU A 92 5.42 16.13 35.31
C GLU A 92 5.41 14.62 35.00
N GLN A 93 4.50 14.19 34.13
CA GLN A 93 4.41 12.81 33.64
C GLN A 93 5.23 12.56 32.37
N GLY A 94 6.03 13.53 31.92
CA GLY A 94 6.93 13.40 30.78
C GLY A 94 6.27 13.59 29.41
N PHE A 95 5.05 14.13 29.33
CA PHE A 95 4.43 14.44 28.04
C PHE A 95 5.06 15.66 27.38
N PRO A 96 5.26 15.62 26.05
CA PRO A 96 5.74 16.76 25.29
C PRO A 96 4.61 17.78 25.05
N VAL A 97 4.33 18.61 26.04
CA VAL A 97 3.33 19.70 25.96
C VAL A 97 3.97 21.05 26.34
N PRO A 98 3.42 22.19 25.86
CA PRO A 98 3.96 23.51 26.14
C PRO A 98 4.08 23.82 27.64
N ALA A 99 5.15 24.48 28.06
CA ALA A 99 5.22 25.05 29.40
C ALA A 99 4.56 26.43 29.43
N VAL A 100 3.85 26.73 30.52
CA VAL A 100 3.35 28.10 30.79
C VAL A 100 4.52 28.96 31.26
N ARG A 101 4.72 30.11 30.61
CA ARG A 101 5.69 31.12 31.01
C ARG A 101 5.02 32.14 31.93
N PHE A 102 5.63 32.34 33.09
CA PHE A 102 5.16 33.30 34.08
C PHE A 102 5.71 34.69 33.77
N ALA A 103 4.86 35.71 33.92
CA ALA A 103 5.28 37.09 33.84
C ALA A 103 6.13 37.49 35.06
N HIS A 104 6.79 38.64 35.01
CA HIS A 104 7.67 39.13 36.09
C HIS A 104 6.98 39.29 37.45
N ASN A 105 5.66 39.46 37.45
CA ASN A 105 4.84 39.53 38.66
C ASN A 105 4.45 38.14 39.21
N GLY A 106 4.96 37.06 38.62
CA GLY A 106 4.67 35.67 39.00
C GLY A 106 3.33 35.13 38.50
N MET A 107 2.58 35.90 37.69
CA MET A 107 1.30 35.44 37.14
C MET A 107 1.50 34.66 35.84
N GLY A 108 0.85 33.50 35.73
CA GLY A 108 0.80 32.71 34.49
C GLY A 108 -0.31 33.15 33.52
N LEU A 109 -1.28 33.93 34.01
CA LEU A 109 -2.39 34.50 33.25
C LEU A 109 -2.49 35.98 33.58
N LEU A 110 -2.30 36.86 32.59
CA LEU A 110 -2.40 38.30 32.75
C LEU A 110 -3.81 38.78 32.40
N GLU A 111 -4.35 39.68 33.21
CA GLU A 111 -5.59 40.41 32.92
C GLU A 111 -5.21 41.85 32.60
N LEU A 112 -5.39 42.25 31.33
CA LEU A 112 -5.04 43.58 30.84
C LEU A 112 -6.25 44.22 30.16
N ASP A 113 -6.39 45.52 30.32
CA ASP A 113 -7.30 46.33 29.50
C ASP A 113 -6.47 47.01 28.41
N ILE A 114 -6.73 46.66 27.15
CA ILE A 114 -6.02 47.21 25.99
C ILE A 114 -7.07 47.82 25.06
N ASP A 115 -7.00 49.14 24.85
CA ASP A 115 -7.97 49.90 24.05
C ASP A 115 -9.44 49.68 24.46
N GLU A 116 -9.74 49.70 25.76
CA GLU A 116 -11.08 49.46 26.34
C GLU A 116 -11.60 48.02 26.11
N GLN A 117 -10.71 47.10 25.72
CA GLN A 117 -11.00 45.69 25.59
C GLN A 117 -10.35 44.95 26.77
N PRO A 118 -11.16 44.39 27.71
CA PRO A 118 -10.61 43.50 28.72
C PRO A 118 -10.14 42.21 28.04
N LEU A 119 -8.85 41.90 28.17
CA LEU A 119 -8.19 40.73 27.60
C LEU A 119 -7.54 39.89 28.69
N ARG A 120 -7.50 38.58 28.44
CA ARG A 120 -6.73 37.60 29.21
C ARG A 120 -5.60 37.07 28.33
N LEU A 121 -4.35 37.25 28.76
CA LEU A 121 -3.17 36.91 27.98
C LEU A 121 -2.29 35.89 28.71
N ARG A 122 -1.69 34.98 27.94
CA ARG A 122 -0.77 33.96 28.45
C ARG A 122 0.32 33.66 27.43
N LEU A 123 1.50 33.31 27.92
CA LEU A 123 2.65 32.96 27.10
C LEU A 123 3.00 31.48 27.31
N LEU A 124 3.09 30.72 26.23
CA LEU A 124 3.43 29.30 26.23
C LEU A 124 4.73 29.05 25.46
N ASP A 125 5.43 27.96 25.74
CA ASP A 125 6.50 27.48 24.86
C ASP A 125 5.96 27.09 23.48
N TYR A 126 6.73 27.39 22.43
CA TYR A 126 6.47 26.87 21.09
C TYR A 126 7.16 25.52 20.91
N ILE A 127 6.42 24.50 20.44
CA ILE A 127 6.97 23.20 20.07
C ILE A 127 7.33 23.26 18.59
N GLU A 128 8.60 23.01 18.25
CA GLU A 128 9.06 23.02 16.86
C GLU A 128 8.56 21.78 16.10
N GLY A 129 8.17 22.00 14.84
CA GLY A 129 7.58 20.99 13.97
C GLY A 129 6.40 21.54 13.18
N GLN A 130 5.59 20.65 12.63
CA GLN A 130 4.43 20.97 11.80
C GLN A 130 3.25 20.02 12.04
N PRO A 131 2.00 20.48 11.85
CA PRO A 131 0.84 19.60 11.82
C PRO A 131 0.84 18.70 10.59
N LEU A 132 0.07 17.61 10.64
CA LEU A 132 -0.08 16.64 9.54
C LEU A 132 -1.34 16.87 8.70
N THR A 133 -2.12 17.91 8.97
CA THR A 133 -3.38 18.22 8.26
C THR A 133 -3.25 18.32 6.75
N ARG A 134 -2.10 18.80 6.26
CA ARG A 134 -1.84 18.97 4.83
C ARG A 134 -1.19 17.76 4.18
N LEU A 135 -0.98 16.68 4.93
CA LEU A 135 -0.43 15.44 4.40
C LEU A 135 -1.46 14.84 3.45
N LYS A 136 -1.09 14.61 2.18
CA LYS A 136 -2.02 14.09 1.17
C LYS A 136 -2.32 12.59 1.35
N HIS A 137 -1.40 11.88 1.99
CA HIS A 137 -1.56 10.46 2.32
C HIS A 137 -0.97 10.18 3.69
N MET A 138 -1.81 9.71 4.62
CA MET A 138 -1.38 9.29 5.94
C MET A 138 -1.25 7.77 6.02
N GLU A 139 -0.05 7.30 6.32
CA GLU A 139 0.24 5.87 6.48
C GLU A 139 -0.48 5.30 7.73
N PRO A 140 -0.88 4.02 7.70
CA PRO A 140 -1.57 3.38 8.84
C PRO A 140 -0.84 3.48 10.17
N HIS A 141 0.50 3.53 10.16
CA HIS A 141 1.28 3.66 11.39
C HIS A 141 1.10 5.02 12.06
N LEU A 142 0.93 6.12 11.29
CA LEU A 142 0.72 7.46 11.83
C LEU A 142 -0.65 7.56 12.50
N MET A 143 -1.67 6.95 11.88
CA MET A 143 -3.00 6.82 12.48
C MET A 143 -2.93 6.04 13.80
N ALA A 144 -2.15 4.95 13.84
CA ALA A 144 -1.90 4.19 15.08
C ALA A 144 -1.18 5.02 16.15
N GLU A 145 -0.19 5.84 15.77
CA GLU A 145 0.51 6.72 16.72
C GLU A 145 -0.41 7.79 17.31
N LEU A 146 -1.31 8.38 16.53
CA LEU A 146 -2.34 9.30 17.03
C LEU A 146 -3.30 8.62 18.01
N GLY A 147 -3.81 7.44 17.67
CA GLY A 147 -4.66 6.65 18.59
C GLY A 147 -3.91 6.25 19.87
N GLY A 148 -2.63 5.90 19.75
CA GLY A 148 -1.77 5.58 20.89
C GLY A 148 -1.45 6.79 21.77
N LEU A 149 -1.27 7.98 21.18
CA LEU A 149 -1.13 9.24 21.90
C LEU A 149 -2.39 9.57 22.68
N CYS A 150 -3.56 9.46 22.04
CA CYS A 150 -4.87 9.64 22.69
C CYS A 150 -5.01 8.74 23.92
N ALA A 151 -4.74 7.44 23.80
CA ALA A 151 -4.80 6.53 24.95
C ALA A 151 -3.85 6.89 26.09
N LYS A 152 -2.62 7.32 25.77
CA LYS A 152 -1.63 7.75 26.77
C LYS A 152 -2.10 9.00 27.51
N LEU A 153 -2.60 10.00 26.78
CA LEU A 153 -3.14 11.24 27.35
C LEU A 153 -4.36 10.98 28.23
N ASP A 154 -5.33 10.20 27.74
CA ASP A 154 -6.52 9.82 28.53
C ASP A 154 -6.14 9.10 29.83
N LYS A 155 -5.16 8.20 29.76
CA LYS A 155 -4.68 7.48 30.94
C LYS A 155 -4.00 8.41 31.94
N ALA A 156 -3.23 9.39 31.47
CA ALA A 156 -2.60 10.39 32.33
C ALA A 156 -3.64 11.31 32.97
N LEU A 157 -4.60 11.82 32.19
CA LEU A 157 -5.65 12.74 32.63
C LEU A 157 -6.72 12.10 33.52
N ALA A 158 -6.82 10.77 33.58
CA ALA A 158 -7.76 10.07 34.46
C ALA A 158 -7.65 10.51 35.94
N GLY A 159 -6.44 10.86 36.39
CA GLY A 159 -6.17 11.37 37.74
C GLY A 159 -6.22 12.89 37.90
N PHE A 160 -6.48 13.63 36.82
CA PHE A 160 -6.53 15.10 36.85
C PHE A 160 -7.93 15.60 37.22
N ASP A 161 -7.98 16.58 38.12
CA ASP A 161 -9.21 17.29 38.46
C ASP A 161 -8.95 18.77 38.72
N HIS A 162 -9.90 19.60 38.29
CA HIS A 162 -9.86 21.05 38.46
C HIS A 162 -11.28 21.63 38.34
N PRO A 163 -11.69 22.61 39.16
CA PRO A 163 -13.03 23.21 39.09
C PRO A 163 -13.40 23.77 37.71
N GLY A 164 -12.40 24.28 36.97
CA GLY A 164 -12.58 24.79 35.61
C GLY A 164 -12.93 23.76 34.54
N LEU A 165 -12.88 22.46 34.86
CA LEU A 165 -13.34 21.39 33.96
C LEU A 165 -14.87 21.30 33.90
N ALA A 166 -15.58 21.80 34.91
CA ALA A 166 -17.04 21.87 34.95
C ALA A 166 -17.53 23.06 34.11
N ARG A 167 -17.48 22.90 32.79
CA ARG A 167 -17.87 23.93 31.80
C ARG A 167 -18.63 23.30 30.64
N THR A 168 -19.34 24.14 29.89
CA THR A 168 -20.11 23.72 28.71
C THR A 168 -19.42 24.24 27.45
N LEU A 169 -18.98 23.33 26.57
CA LEU A 169 -18.36 23.66 25.27
C LEU A 169 -19.21 23.16 24.12
N GLN A 170 -19.10 23.80 22.95
CA GLN A 170 -19.87 23.40 21.76
C GLN A 170 -19.47 22.00 21.29
N TRP A 171 -18.26 21.59 21.65
CA TRP A 171 -17.64 20.33 21.30
C TRP A 171 -17.97 19.19 22.28
N ASP A 172 -18.62 19.46 23.40
CA ASP A 172 -18.98 18.43 24.39
C ASP A 172 -20.04 17.47 23.80
N PRO A 173 -19.72 16.17 23.61
CA PRO A 173 -20.65 15.22 23.01
C PRO A 173 -21.95 15.02 23.81
N GLN A 174 -21.96 15.34 25.11
CA GLN A 174 -23.19 15.28 25.92
C GLN A 174 -24.27 16.27 25.43
N HIS A 175 -23.86 17.33 24.73
CA HIS A 175 -24.74 18.37 24.21
C HIS A 175 -24.89 18.34 22.69
N ALA A 176 -24.20 17.43 21.99
CA ALA A 176 -24.14 17.39 20.53
C ALA A 176 -25.52 17.32 19.89
N GLN A 177 -26.44 16.46 20.36
CA GLN A 177 -27.77 16.35 19.76
C GLN A 177 -28.57 17.67 19.85
N ALA A 178 -28.56 18.30 21.03
CA ALA A 178 -29.28 19.56 21.23
C ALA A 178 -28.69 20.68 20.36
N LEU A 179 -27.37 20.67 20.17
CA LEU A 179 -26.67 21.60 19.29
C LEU A 179 -26.99 21.33 17.81
N ILE A 180 -26.97 20.07 17.37
CA ILE A 180 -27.35 19.65 16.02
C ILE A 180 -28.77 20.11 15.71
N ASP A 181 -29.75 19.81 16.58
CA ASP A 181 -31.15 20.20 16.39
C ASP A 181 -31.30 21.73 16.26
N HIS A 182 -30.48 22.49 17.00
CA HIS A 182 -30.46 23.95 16.95
C HIS A 182 -29.83 24.51 15.66
N LEU A 183 -28.73 23.92 15.19
CA LEU A 183 -27.96 24.40 14.04
C LEU A 183 -28.46 23.87 12.70
N LEU A 184 -29.19 22.75 12.68
CA LEU A 184 -29.73 22.12 11.46
C LEU A 184 -30.47 23.10 10.52
N PRO A 185 -31.23 24.10 11.01
CA PRO A 185 -31.89 25.11 10.15
C PRO A 185 -30.93 26.02 9.36
N VAL A 186 -29.64 26.08 9.71
CA VAL A 186 -28.63 26.89 9.01
C VAL A 186 -28.42 26.38 7.58
N LEU A 187 -28.45 25.06 7.39
CA LEU A 187 -28.29 24.43 6.07
C LEU A 187 -29.46 24.81 5.16
N GLN A 188 -29.19 25.52 4.06
CA GLN A 188 -30.23 25.94 3.12
C GLN A 188 -30.65 24.80 2.17
N HIS A 189 -29.77 23.85 1.89
CA HIS A 189 -30.03 22.72 1.00
C HIS A 189 -30.78 21.58 1.73
N SER A 190 -32.00 21.27 1.27
CA SER A 190 -32.84 20.24 1.87
C SER A 190 -32.23 18.84 1.84
N GLY A 191 -31.46 18.49 0.80
CA GLY A 191 -30.77 17.19 0.69
C GLY A 191 -29.68 17.01 1.75
N GLN A 192 -28.80 18.01 1.92
CA GLN A 192 -27.76 18.01 2.95
C GLN A 192 -28.35 17.93 4.36
N ARG A 193 -29.43 18.70 4.61
CA ARG A 193 -30.16 18.67 5.88
C ARG A 193 -30.69 17.27 6.18
N ALA A 194 -31.34 16.63 5.22
CA ALA A 194 -31.89 15.28 5.38
C ALA A 194 -30.81 14.22 5.65
N ARG A 195 -29.63 14.35 5.03
CA ARG A 195 -28.48 13.45 5.28
C ARG A 195 -28.00 13.53 6.73
N ILE A 196 -27.76 14.74 7.25
CA ILE A 196 -27.33 14.95 8.63
C ILE A 196 -28.41 14.50 9.63
N GLU A 197 -29.68 14.83 9.37
CA GLU A 197 -30.80 14.41 10.21
C GLU A 197 -30.91 12.87 10.27
N HIS A 198 -30.79 12.19 9.12
CA HIS A 198 -30.85 10.74 9.07
C HIS A 198 -29.70 10.09 9.86
N ALA A 199 -28.45 10.54 9.62
CA ALA A 199 -27.26 9.97 10.25
C ALA A 199 -27.25 10.20 11.77
N THR A 200 -27.55 11.41 12.22
CA THR A 200 -27.54 11.77 13.66
C THR A 200 -28.71 11.14 14.42
N ARG A 201 -29.87 10.93 13.78
CA ARG A 201 -30.97 10.13 14.36
C ARG A 201 -30.54 8.69 14.62
N GLN A 202 -29.91 8.03 13.64
CA GLN A 202 -29.42 6.66 13.83
C GLN A 202 -28.32 6.58 14.90
N ALA A 203 -27.40 7.56 14.92
CA ALA A 203 -26.38 7.66 15.96
C ALA A 203 -27.02 7.80 17.36
N ARG A 204 -28.05 8.64 17.50
CA ARG A 204 -28.79 8.82 18.76
C ARG A 204 -29.48 7.53 19.22
N GLU A 205 -30.15 6.81 18.33
CA GLU A 205 -30.83 5.55 18.64
C GLU A 205 -29.86 4.49 19.20
N ARG A 206 -28.62 4.45 18.69
CA ARG A 206 -27.57 3.54 19.16
C ARG A 206 -26.83 4.03 20.42
N LEU A 207 -26.67 5.34 20.58
CA LEU A 207 -25.93 5.91 21.71
C LEU A 207 -26.75 5.95 23.00
N MET A 208 -28.06 6.26 22.92
CA MET A 208 -28.92 6.46 24.10
C MET A 208 -28.88 5.30 25.12
N PRO A 209 -28.91 4.02 24.71
CA PRO A 209 -28.85 2.90 25.65
C PRO A 209 -27.50 2.73 26.35
N LEU A 210 -26.44 3.41 25.86
CA LEU A 210 -25.06 3.24 26.34
C LEU A 210 -24.65 4.34 27.32
N VAL A 211 -25.32 5.50 27.32
CA VAL A 211 -24.92 6.72 28.04
C VAL A 211 -24.63 6.48 29.53
N ASP A 212 -25.49 5.73 30.22
CA ASP A 212 -25.35 5.46 31.66
C ASP A 212 -24.16 4.54 31.98
N HIS A 213 -23.54 3.94 30.97
CA HIS A 213 -22.39 3.06 31.08
C HIS A 213 -21.07 3.71 30.64
N LEU A 214 -21.10 4.97 30.19
CA LEU A 214 -19.90 5.67 29.74
C LEU A 214 -19.18 6.35 30.91
N PRO A 215 -17.91 5.99 31.22
CA PRO A 215 -17.16 6.64 32.29
C PRO A 215 -16.82 8.09 31.93
N SER A 216 -16.84 8.98 32.92
CA SER A 216 -16.52 10.40 32.77
C SER A 216 -15.18 10.75 33.44
N GLN A 217 -14.34 11.51 32.74
CA GLN A 217 -13.03 11.96 33.23
C GLN A 217 -12.64 13.30 32.60
N ALA A 218 -11.49 13.85 33.00
CA ALA A 218 -10.85 14.93 32.24
C ALA A 218 -10.33 14.39 30.91
N VAL A 219 -10.66 15.05 29.80
CA VAL A 219 -10.24 14.68 28.44
C VAL A 219 -9.73 15.92 27.70
N HIS A 220 -8.79 15.76 26.77
CA HIS A 220 -8.27 16.87 25.97
C HIS A 220 -9.34 17.40 25.00
N LEU A 221 -10.06 16.47 24.38
CA LEU A 221 -11.14 16.67 23.40
C LEU A 221 -10.74 17.37 22.10
N ASP A 222 -9.45 17.34 21.75
CA ASP A 222 -8.94 17.98 20.53
C ASP A 222 -7.60 17.41 20.06
N ILE A 223 -7.41 16.09 20.24
CA ILE A 223 -6.21 15.38 19.76
C ILE A 223 -6.39 15.10 18.26
N THR A 224 -5.93 16.04 17.44
CA THR A 224 -6.09 16.03 15.98
C THR A 224 -4.75 16.13 15.27
N ASP A 225 -4.74 15.90 13.96
CA ASP A 225 -3.60 16.13 13.08
C ASP A 225 -3.23 17.62 12.93
N ASP A 226 -4.11 18.54 13.33
CA ASP A 226 -3.85 19.98 13.49
C ASP A 226 -3.10 20.31 14.79
N ASN A 227 -3.48 19.65 15.90
CA ASN A 227 -3.00 19.98 17.25
C ASN A 227 -1.93 19.03 17.77
N THR A 228 -1.42 18.16 16.90
CA THR A 228 -0.23 17.36 17.14
C THR A 228 0.90 17.88 16.26
N VAL A 229 2.09 18.02 16.85
CA VAL A 229 3.26 18.62 16.20
C VAL A 229 4.25 17.53 15.86
N TRP A 230 4.71 17.50 14.60
CA TRP A 230 5.54 16.43 14.06
C TRP A 230 6.78 16.98 13.36
N ALA A 231 7.85 16.19 13.33
CA ALA A 231 9.06 16.48 12.56
C ALA A 231 9.58 15.20 11.91
N ARG A 232 10.20 15.32 10.74
CA ARG A 232 10.88 14.19 10.10
C ARG A 232 12.26 13.98 10.72
N ASP A 233 12.59 12.73 11.02
CA ASP A 233 13.95 12.34 11.44
C ASP A 233 14.92 12.26 10.25
N ALA A 234 16.14 11.78 10.51
CA ALA A 234 17.18 11.62 9.49
C ALA A 234 16.80 10.58 8.41
N GLN A 235 15.92 9.63 8.73
CA GLN A 235 15.37 8.62 7.83
C GLN A 235 14.06 9.09 7.17
N ARG A 236 13.75 10.39 7.29
CA ARG A 236 12.54 11.03 6.76
C ARG A 236 11.24 10.47 7.33
N GLN A 237 11.28 9.73 8.42
CA GLN A 237 10.10 9.22 9.10
C GLN A 237 9.53 10.28 10.03
N TRP A 238 8.21 10.41 10.09
CA TRP A 238 7.56 11.35 10.99
C TRP A 238 7.69 10.90 12.44
N GLN A 239 8.04 11.85 13.30
CA GLN A 239 8.19 11.67 14.73
C GLN A 239 7.35 12.70 15.47
N LEU A 240 6.51 12.23 16.40
CA LEU A 240 5.70 13.11 17.25
C LEU A 240 6.60 13.95 18.16
N GLN A 241 6.45 15.27 18.06
CA GLN A 241 7.18 16.26 18.87
C GLN A 241 6.35 16.80 20.03
N GLY A 242 5.03 16.81 19.93
CA GLY A 242 4.19 17.30 21.01
C GLY A 242 2.69 17.39 20.72
N VAL A 243 1.93 17.69 21.77
CA VAL A 243 0.49 18.01 21.69
C VAL A 243 0.27 19.42 22.19
N ILE A 244 -0.51 20.18 21.45
CA ILE A 244 -0.80 21.58 21.72
C ILE A 244 -2.31 21.82 21.84
N ASP A 245 -2.64 23.04 22.22
CA ASP A 245 -4.00 23.55 22.35
C ASP A 245 -4.94 22.80 23.31
N PHE A 246 -4.79 23.07 24.60
CA PHE A 246 -5.68 22.57 25.65
C PHE A 246 -6.97 23.39 25.77
N GLY A 247 -7.36 24.11 24.71
CA GLY A 247 -8.52 24.98 24.65
C GLY A 247 -9.84 24.28 24.98
N ASP A 248 -9.93 22.99 24.65
CA ASP A 248 -11.14 22.15 24.73
C ASP A 248 -11.18 21.20 25.93
N LEU A 249 -10.17 21.24 26.80
CA LEU A 249 -10.10 20.43 28.02
C LEU A 249 -11.35 20.56 28.91
N LEU A 250 -12.08 19.47 29.16
CA LEU A 250 -13.20 19.46 30.11
C LEU A 250 -13.41 18.09 30.73
N ARG A 251 -14.38 17.99 31.66
CA ARG A 251 -14.84 16.71 32.21
C ARG A 251 -16.04 16.19 31.43
N THR A 252 -15.86 15.14 30.63
CA THR A 252 -16.94 14.48 29.86
C THR A 252 -16.67 12.98 29.70
N TRP A 253 -17.42 12.28 28.86
CA TRP A 253 -17.19 10.85 28.61
C TRP A 253 -15.78 10.60 28.09
N ARG A 254 -15.06 9.65 28.68
CA ARG A 254 -13.68 9.31 28.29
C ARG A 254 -13.55 9.01 26.80
N ILE A 255 -14.46 8.19 26.26
CA ILE A 255 -14.47 7.78 24.86
C ILE A 255 -14.56 8.95 23.85
N ALA A 256 -14.94 10.14 24.32
CA ALA A 256 -15.03 11.34 23.49
C ALA A 256 -13.68 11.75 22.89
N ASP A 257 -12.56 11.56 23.58
CA ASP A 257 -11.26 11.99 23.06
C ASP A 257 -10.86 11.15 21.83
N LEU A 258 -11.09 9.84 21.91
CA LEU A 258 -10.88 8.94 20.78
C LEU A 258 -11.87 9.21 19.64
N SER A 259 -13.12 9.59 19.93
CA SER A 259 -14.08 9.92 18.86
C SER A 259 -13.68 11.18 18.09
N VAL A 260 -13.12 12.19 18.77
CA VAL A 260 -12.55 13.38 18.13
C VAL A 260 -11.33 13.01 17.29
N THR A 261 -10.40 12.23 17.84
CA THR A 261 -9.22 11.74 17.12
C THR A 261 -9.62 10.97 15.86
N CYS A 262 -10.59 10.06 15.98
CA CYS A 262 -11.11 9.27 14.88
C CYS A 262 -11.78 10.13 13.80
N ALA A 263 -12.59 11.13 14.19
CA ALA A 263 -13.22 12.04 13.25
C ALA A 263 -12.19 12.87 12.46
N ALA A 264 -11.14 13.36 13.13
CA ALA A 264 -10.06 14.10 12.49
C ALA A 264 -9.26 13.24 11.49
N LEU A 265 -9.21 11.91 11.67
CA LEU A 265 -8.52 11.02 10.74
C LEU A 265 -9.31 10.70 9.46
N LEU A 266 -10.62 11.02 9.40
CA LEU A 266 -11.46 10.57 8.28
C LEU A 266 -11.16 11.27 6.95
N HIS A 267 -10.66 12.51 6.95
CA HIS A 267 -10.23 13.15 5.70
C HIS A 267 -8.94 12.52 5.12
N HIS A 268 -8.11 11.90 5.97
CA HIS A 268 -6.96 11.08 5.54
C HIS A 268 -7.34 9.67 5.10
N ALA A 269 -8.61 9.29 5.21
CA ALA A 269 -9.06 7.92 5.01
C ALA A 269 -9.38 7.58 3.54
N GLU A 270 -9.12 8.48 2.60
CA GLU A 270 -9.33 8.27 1.16
C GLU A 270 -10.74 7.73 0.83
N GLY A 271 -11.76 8.19 1.55
CA GLY A 271 -13.16 7.77 1.40
C GLY A 271 -13.53 6.43 2.06
N ASP A 272 -12.59 5.71 2.66
CA ASP A 272 -12.85 4.46 3.40
C ASP A 272 -12.74 4.65 4.93
N PRO A 273 -13.85 4.75 5.67
CA PRO A 273 -13.82 4.97 7.12
C PRO A 273 -13.12 3.86 7.91
N LEU A 274 -12.95 2.64 7.38
CA LEU A 274 -12.26 1.57 8.11
C LEU A 274 -10.74 1.81 8.19
N ARG A 275 -10.18 2.77 7.44
CA ARG A 275 -8.75 3.10 7.53
C ARG A 275 -8.32 3.65 8.88
N ILE A 276 -9.24 4.15 9.72
CA ILE A 276 -8.91 4.66 11.06
C ILE A 276 -8.71 3.55 12.09
N LEU A 277 -9.04 2.28 11.78
CA LEU A 277 -8.96 1.17 12.74
C LEU A 277 -7.57 0.98 13.38
N PRO A 278 -6.42 1.29 12.75
CA PRO A 278 -5.12 1.29 13.43
C PRO A 278 -5.09 2.21 14.67
N ALA A 279 -5.76 3.36 14.63
CA ALA A 279 -5.88 4.26 15.79
C ALA A 279 -6.66 3.59 16.94
N VAL A 280 -7.78 2.93 16.61
CA VAL A 280 -8.62 2.20 17.58
C VAL A 280 -7.83 1.04 18.21
N ARG A 281 -7.11 0.25 17.40
CA ARG A 281 -6.25 -0.86 17.88
C ARG A 281 -5.17 -0.36 18.83
N ALA A 282 -4.48 0.73 18.45
CA ALA A 282 -3.43 1.32 19.26
C ALA A 282 -3.98 1.87 20.59
N TYR A 283 -5.15 2.51 20.55
CA TYR A 283 -5.81 2.97 21.76
C TYR A 283 -6.15 1.80 22.68
N GLN A 284 -6.84 0.77 22.15
CA GLN A 284 -7.27 -0.41 22.91
C GLN A 284 -6.10 -1.14 23.56
N ALA A 285 -4.95 -1.22 22.88
CA ALA A 285 -3.75 -1.88 23.40
C ALA A 285 -3.14 -1.15 24.63
N LEU A 286 -3.33 0.17 24.76
CA LEU A 286 -2.70 0.99 25.80
C LEU A 286 -3.66 1.40 26.93
N ASN A 287 -4.94 1.64 26.60
CA ASN A 287 -5.99 2.04 27.53
C ASN A 287 -7.32 1.33 27.19
N PRO A 288 -7.49 0.05 27.55
CA PRO A 288 -8.63 -0.76 27.12
C PRO A 288 -10.00 -0.12 27.43
N LEU A 289 -10.86 -0.13 26.42
CA LEU A 289 -12.24 0.34 26.46
C LEU A 289 -13.20 -0.80 26.80
N THR A 290 -14.31 -0.45 27.45
CA THR A 290 -15.45 -1.36 27.63
C THR A 290 -16.22 -1.55 26.32
N GLU A 291 -17.01 -2.61 26.23
CA GLU A 291 -17.88 -2.83 25.07
C GLU A 291 -18.87 -1.66 24.85
N ALA A 292 -19.39 -1.06 25.93
CA ALA A 292 -20.27 0.10 25.84
C ALA A 292 -19.57 1.32 25.23
N GLU A 293 -18.31 1.59 25.62
CA GLU A 293 -17.51 2.66 25.01
C GLU A 293 -17.21 2.37 23.53
N LEU A 294 -16.82 1.13 23.19
CA LEU A 294 -16.55 0.75 21.80
C LEU A 294 -17.77 0.89 20.90
N ARG A 295 -18.97 0.49 21.37
CA ARG A 295 -20.23 0.68 20.64
C ARG A 295 -20.64 2.15 20.56
N ALA A 296 -20.28 2.98 21.54
CA ALA A 296 -20.54 4.41 21.52
C ALA A 296 -19.60 5.19 20.58
N LEU A 297 -18.42 4.65 20.26
CA LEU A 297 -17.40 5.34 19.47
C LEU A 297 -17.92 5.87 18.13
N TRP A 298 -18.49 5.01 17.28
CA TRP A 298 -18.92 5.43 15.94
C TRP A 298 -20.10 6.42 15.96
N PRO A 299 -21.16 6.23 16.76
CA PRO A 299 -22.18 7.26 16.97
C PRO A 299 -21.61 8.62 17.40
N LEU A 300 -20.59 8.64 18.25
CA LEU A 300 -19.92 9.87 18.68
C LEU A 300 -19.10 10.52 17.55
N VAL A 301 -18.41 9.72 16.73
CA VAL A 301 -17.71 10.19 15.52
C VAL A 301 -18.69 10.85 14.54
N LEU A 302 -19.85 10.23 14.28
CA LEU A 302 -20.89 10.79 13.41
C LEU A 302 -21.44 12.12 13.95
N ASN A 303 -21.73 12.19 15.24
CA ASN A 303 -22.18 13.43 15.87
C ASN A 303 -21.10 14.51 15.79
N ARG A 304 -19.82 14.17 16.00
CA ARG A 304 -18.71 15.11 15.85
C ARG A 304 -18.63 15.65 14.42
N ALA A 305 -18.68 14.79 13.42
CA ALA A 305 -18.67 15.18 12.00
C ALA A 305 -19.84 16.11 11.65
N ALA A 306 -21.04 15.80 12.13
CA ALA A 306 -22.22 16.65 11.92
C ALA A 306 -22.09 18.03 12.61
N VAL A 307 -21.56 18.08 13.84
CA VAL A 307 -21.34 19.33 14.56
C VAL A 307 -20.29 20.19 13.86
N LEU A 308 -19.22 19.60 13.30
CA LEU A 308 -18.20 20.33 12.52
C LEU A 308 -18.86 21.07 11.34
N VAL A 309 -19.52 20.33 10.45
CA VAL A 309 -20.23 20.89 9.29
C VAL A 309 -21.22 21.99 9.68
N LEU A 310 -22.09 21.71 10.65
CA LEU A 310 -23.13 22.66 11.06
C LEU A 310 -22.56 23.93 11.70
N SER A 311 -21.46 23.79 12.45
CA SER A 311 -20.81 24.94 13.10
C SER A 311 -20.10 25.83 12.08
N SER A 312 -19.43 25.27 11.08
CA SER A 312 -18.79 26.06 10.02
C SER A 312 -19.79 26.74 9.10
N GLU A 313 -20.89 26.08 8.74
CA GLU A 313 -22.01 26.70 8.02
C GLU A 313 -22.59 27.88 8.81
N LYS A 314 -22.74 27.73 10.13
CA LYS A 314 -23.23 28.80 10.99
C LYS A 314 -22.25 29.96 11.04
N GLN A 315 -20.95 29.68 11.13
CA GLN A 315 -19.92 30.70 11.19
C GLN A 315 -19.84 31.49 9.87
N LEU A 316 -19.92 30.82 8.71
CA LEU A 316 -19.99 31.50 7.41
C LEU A 316 -21.25 32.36 7.25
N ALA A 317 -22.36 31.97 7.86
CA ALA A 317 -23.57 32.78 7.88
C ALA A 317 -23.44 34.04 8.77
N VAL A 318 -22.60 34.01 9.81
CA VAL A 318 -22.36 35.12 10.75
C VAL A 318 -21.26 36.05 10.23
N ASP A 319 -20.17 35.49 9.73
CA ASP A 319 -19.03 36.20 9.14
C ASP A 319 -18.66 35.60 7.77
N PRO A 320 -19.33 36.02 6.68
CA PRO A 320 -19.04 35.54 5.34
C PRO A 320 -17.62 35.83 4.86
N GLY A 321 -16.90 36.73 5.54
CA GLY A 321 -15.52 37.14 5.22
C GLY A 321 -14.45 36.22 5.83
N ASN A 322 -14.81 35.27 6.68
CA ASN A 322 -13.86 34.37 7.33
C ASN A 322 -13.30 33.34 6.33
N GLN A 323 -12.14 33.65 5.75
CA GLN A 323 -11.46 32.79 4.77
C GLN A 323 -11.04 31.44 5.37
N TYR A 324 -10.63 31.40 6.65
CA TYR A 324 -10.25 30.16 7.33
C TYR A 324 -11.41 29.16 7.40
N THR A 325 -12.61 29.61 7.79
CA THR A 325 -13.81 28.76 7.79
C THR A 325 -14.21 28.33 6.37
N ARG A 326 -14.06 29.22 5.39
CA ARG A 326 -14.38 28.90 3.99
C ARG A 326 -13.46 27.83 3.42
N ASP A 327 -12.19 27.84 3.78
CA ASP A 327 -11.22 26.85 3.32
C ASP A 327 -11.44 25.48 4.01
N ASN A 328 -11.93 25.47 5.26
CA ASN A 328 -12.15 24.25 6.03
C ASN A 328 -13.49 23.54 5.78
N ILE A 329 -14.53 24.24 5.29
CA ILE A 329 -15.86 23.64 5.17
C ILE A 329 -15.91 22.43 4.21
N ALA A 330 -15.13 22.48 3.12
CA ALA A 330 -15.04 21.36 2.17
C ALA A 330 -14.44 20.11 2.84
N HIS A 331 -13.44 20.32 3.68
CA HIS A 331 -12.78 19.29 4.46
C HIS A 331 -13.69 18.70 5.55
N GLU A 332 -14.50 19.51 6.22
CA GLU A 332 -15.48 19.00 7.19
C GLU A 332 -16.60 18.19 6.53
N TRP A 333 -17.03 18.59 5.33
CA TRP A 333 -17.94 17.79 4.52
C TRP A 333 -17.30 16.46 4.10
N GLU A 334 -16.02 16.43 3.75
CA GLU A 334 -15.29 15.18 3.44
C GLU A 334 -15.25 14.23 4.65
N ILE A 335 -15.02 14.75 5.87
CA ILE A 335 -15.11 13.97 7.10
C ILE A 335 -16.51 13.35 7.25
N PHE A 336 -17.57 14.14 7.08
CA PHE A 336 -18.95 13.67 7.20
C PHE A 336 -19.34 12.67 6.10
N ASP A 337 -18.93 12.92 4.86
CA ASP A 337 -19.17 12.04 3.72
C ASP A 337 -18.46 10.69 3.93
N THR A 338 -17.22 10.69 4.40
CA THR A 338 -16.48 9.47 4.74
C THR A 338 -17.09 8.73 5.93
N ALA A 339 -17.49 9.46 6.99
CA ALA A 339 -18.16 8.86 8.15
C ALA A 339 -19.48 8.16 7.79
N THR A 340 -20.14 8.61 6.73
CA THR A 340 -21.44 8.07 6.25
C THR A 340 -21.31 7.16 5.03
N ALA A 341 -20.09 6.85 4.59
CA ALA A 341 -19.84 6.02 3.41
C ALA A 341 -20.19 4.54 3.62
N VAL A 342 -20.21 4.06 4.87
CA VAL A 342 -20.57 2.68 5.23
C VAL A 342 -21.68 2.63 6.27
N PRO A 343 -22.46 1.53 6.35
CA PRO A 343 -23.45 1.38 7.41
C PRO A 343 -22.84 1.38 8.81
N ILE A 344 -23.53 1.99 9.79
CA ILE A 344 -23.08 2.05 11.18
C ILE A 344 -22.79 0.65 11.76
N ALA A 345 -23.63 -0.33 11.42
CA ALA A 345 -23.44 -1.71 11.87
C ALA A 345 -22.10 -2.32 11.39
N LEU A 346 -21.65 -1.97 10.18
CA LEU A 346 -20.39 -2.46 9.63
C LEU A 346 -19.22 -1.89 10.43
N MET A 347 -19.23 -0.58 10.65
CA MET A 347 -18.15 0.07 11.39
C MET A 347 -18.14 -0.35 12.87
N GLU A 348 -19.31 -0.57 13.48
CA GLU A 348 -19.41 -1.13 14.83
C GLU A 348 -18.79 -2.54 14.89
N ALA A 349 -19.10 -3.42 13.94
CA ALA A 349 -18.48 -4.75 13.85
C ALA A 349 -16.96 -4.66 13.68
N ALA A 350 -16.48 -3.75 12.83
CA ALA A 350 -15.06 -3.53 12.58
C ALA A 350 -14.32 -3.00 13.82
N ILE A 351 -14.92 -2.06 14.57
CA ILE A 351 -14.37 -1.53 15.83
C ILE A 351 -14.28 -2.63 16.89
N LEU A 352 -15.32 -3.45 17.05
CA LEU A 352 -15.33 -4.56 18.01
C LEU A 352 -14.22 -5.57 17.67
N GLN A 353 -14.09 -5.96 16.40
CA GLN A 353 -13.03 -6.86 15.94
C GLN A 353 -11.63 -6.25 16.13
N ALA A 354 -11.46 -4.96 15.82
CA ALA A 354 -10.21 -4.24 16.06
C ALA A 354 -9.85 -4.21 17.56
N ALA A 355 -10.84 -4.21 18.44
CA ALA A 355 -10.63 -4.31 19.89
C ALA A 355 -10.43 -5.76 20.40
N GLY A 356 -10.43 -6.76 19.52
CA GLY A 356 -10.31 -8.17 19.86
C GLY A 356 -11.60 -8.81 20.39
N LEU A 357 -12.74 -8.14 20.25
CA LEU A 357 -14.06 -8.65 20.61
C LEU A 357 -14.71 -9.33 19.42
N GLN A 358 -15.27 -10.52 19.64
CA GLN A 358 -16.01 -11.25 18.62
C GLN A 358 -17.48 -10.84 18.64
N PRO A 359 -18.06 -10.45 17.49
CA PRO A 359 -19.49 -10.24 17.38
C PRO A 359 -20.27 -11.49 17.81
N LYS A 360 -21.44 -11.30 18.41
CA LYS A 360 -22.27 -12.41 18.90
C LYS A 360 -22.68 -13.31 17.72
N ALA A 361 -22.43 -14.61 17.85
CA ALA A 361 -22.87 -15.58 16.85
C ALA A 361 -24.40 -15.56 16.68
N PRO A 362 -24.92 -15.70 15.45
CA PRO A 362 -26.35 -15.79 15.23
C PRO A 362 -26.92 -17.07 15.86
N ASP A 363 -28.12 -16.96 16.41
CA ASP A 363 -28.87 -18.12 16.88
C ASP A 363 -29.92 -18.51 15.83
N PHE A 364 -29.61 -19.54 15.05
CA PHE A 364 -30.55 -20.13 14.10
C PHE A 364 -31.28 -21.35 14.68
N ASN A 365 -31.13 -21.63 15.99
CA ASN A 365 -31.81 -22.75 16.62
C ASN A 365 -33.33 -22.60 16.50
N GLY A 366 -33.99 -23.69 16.11
CA GLY A 366 -35.43 -23.68 15.91
C GLY A 366 -35.90 -23.01 14.62
N CYS A 367 -35.02 -22.62 13.70
CA CYS A 367 -35.43 -22.29 12.33
C CYS A 367 -35.90 -23.54 11.57
N ALA A 368 -36.81 -23.37 10.61
CA ALA A 368 -37.13 -24.40 9.62
C ALA A 368 -36.05 -24.40 8.51
N PRO A 369 -35.79 -25.54 7.84
CA PRO A 369 -34.87 -25.56 6.71
C PRO A 369 -35.40 -24.70 5.56
N LEU A 370 -34.54 -23.84 5.02
CA LEU A 370 -34.85 -22.97 3.87
C LEU A 370 -35.17 -23.80 2.62
N LEU A 371 -34.48 -24.93 2.45
CA LEU A 371 -34.64 -25.89 1.36
C LEU A 371 -34.91 -27.28 1.95
N PRO A 372 -36.17 -27.59 2.33
CA PRO A 372 -36.49 -28.83 3.06
C PRO A 372 -36.10 -30.11 2.32
N GLU A 373 -36.16 -30.09 0.99
CA GLU A 373 -35.80 -31.23 0.13
C GLU A 373 -34.30 -31.54 0.12
N LEU A 374 -33.48 -30.54 0.47
CA LEU A 374 -32.01 -30.63 0.45
C LEU A 374 -31.38 -30.67 1.84
N ALA A 375 -32.15 -30.39 2.89
CA ALA A 375 -31.66 -30.45 4.25
C ALA A 375 -31.11 -31.85 4.58
N GLY A 376 -29.82 -31.93 4.93
CA GLY A 376 -29.12 -33.18 5.19
C GLY A 376 -28.71 -33.99 3.96
N GLN A 377 -28.93 -33.48 2.74
CA GLN A 377 -28.44 -34.09 1.49
C GLN A 377 -27.01 -33.67 1.19
N ALA A 378 -26.31 -34.47 0.39
CA ALA A 378 -25.01 -34.09 -0.15
C ALA A 378 -25.18 -33.06 -1.27
N VAL A 379 -24.45 -31.94 -1.18
CA VAL A 379 -24.42 -30.87 -2.19
C VAL A 379 -22.99 -30.72 -2.69
N THR A 380 -22.81 -30.64 -4.00
CA THR A 380 -21.48 -30.46 -4.59
C THR A 380 -20.97 -29.05 -4.31
N ARG A 381 -19.90 -28.94 -3.51
CA ARG A 381 -19.17 -27.71 -3.24
C ARG A 381 -18.27 -27.35 -4.43
N VAL A 382 -18.48 -26.19 -5.02
CA VAL A 382 -17.71 -25.70 -6.19
C VAL A 382 -16.68 -24.70 -5.74
N ASP A 383 -15.41 -25.03 -5.96
CA ASP A 383 -14.29 -24.14 -5.63
C ASP A 383 -14.10 -23.06 -6.71
N LEU A 384 -14.38 -21.81 -6.34
CA LEU A 384 -14.19 -20.60 -7.15
C LEU A 384 -13.00 -19.76 -6.66
N GLY A 385 -12.19 -20.31 -5.74
CA GLY A 385 -11.10 -19.62 -5.08
C GLY A 385 -9.88 -19.37 -5.99
N VAL A 386 -8.90 -18.67 -5.44
CA VAL A 386 -7.65 -18.31 -6.14
C VAL A 386 -6.90 -19.55 -6.65
N LEU A 387 -6.93 -20.67 -5.93
CA LEU A 387 -6.24 -21.90 -6.34
C LEU A 387 -7.11 -22.87 -7.14
N SER A 388 -8.33 -22.46 -7.51
CA SER A 388 -9.24 -23.33 -8.27
C SER A 388 -8.60 -23.78 -9.58
N THR A 389 -8.60 -25.10 -9.80
CA THR A 389 -8.13 -25.73 -11.03
C THR A 389 -9.02 -25.44 -12.23
N HIS A 390 -10.23 -24.89 -12.01
CA HIS A 390 -11.10 -24.45 -13.09
C HIS A 390 -10.68 -23.11 -13.69
N CYS A 391 -9.88 -22.35 -12.96
CA CYS A 391 -9.37 -21.07 -13.40
C CYS A 391 -8.05 -21.31 -14.17
N GLU A 392 -8.07 -21.20 -15.49
CA GLU A 392 -6.91 -21.44 -16.36
C GLU A 392 -6.87 -20.40 -17.49
N ALA A 393 -5.67 -19.93 -17.83
CA ALA A 393 -5.43 -19.05 -18.98
C ALA A 393 -6.38 -17.83 -19.11
N GLY A 394 -6.73 -17.18 -17.99
CA GLY A 394 -7.59 -15.99 -17.96
C GLY A 394 -9.09 -16.26 -18.11
N ASN A 395 -9.54 -17.51 -18.17
CA ASN A 395 -10.97 -17.82 -18.38
C ASN A 395 -11.91 -17.24 -17.29
N TRP A 396 -11.39 -17.00 -16.08
CA TRP A 396 -12.13 -16.43 -14.95
C TRP A 396 -12.49 -14.96 -15.14
N GLU A 397 -11.82 -14.24 -16.05
CA GLU A 397 -12.17 -12.85 -16.37
C GLU A 397 -13.45 -12.74 -17.21
N GLN A 398 -13.91 -13.85 -17.80
CA GLN A 398 -15.09 -13.85 -18.64
C GLN A 398 -16.33 -13.60 -17.78
N PRO A 399 -17.15 -12.57 -18.07
CA PRO A 399 -18.35 -12.27 -17.28
C PRO A 399 -19.24 -13.49 -17.12
N GLY A 400 -19.70 -13.77 -15.90
CA GLY A 400 -20.54 -14.94 -15.60
C GLY A 400 -19.78 -16.26 -15.46
N PHE A 401 -18.46 -16.25 -15.27
CA PHE A 401 -17.64 -17.46 -15.07
C PHE A 401 -18.19 -18.33 -13.92
N ASP A 402 -18.40 -17.74 -12.74
CA ASP A 402 -18.92 -18.43 -11.56
C ASP A 402 -20.23 -19.16 -11.85
N GLN A 403 -21.21 -18.46 -12.44
CA GLN A 403 -22.52 -19.02 -12.73
C GLN A 403 -22.45 -20.12 -13.79
N ARG A 404 -21.62 -19.98 -14.83
CA ARG A 404 -21.43 -21.04 -15.84
C ARG A 404 -20.77 -22.28 -15.23
N LEU A 405 -19.75 -22.09 -14.41
CA LEU A 405 -19.04 -23.18 -13.76
C LEU A 405 -19.97 -23.91 -12.78
N LEU A 406 -20.74 -23.17 -11.98
CA LEU A 406 -21.74 -23.73 -11.08
C LEU A 406 -22.84 -24.50 -11.83
N ALA A 407 -23.37 -23.93 -12.93
CA ALA A 407 -24.38 -24.57 -13.76
C ALA A 407 -23.87 -25.81 -14.51
N SER A 408 -22.55 -25.92 -14.72
CA SER A 408 -21.94 -27.12 -15.34
C SER A 408 -21.88 -28.33 -14.39
N GLN A 409 -22.06 -28.12 -13.08
CA GLN A 409 -22.10 -29.18 -12.09
C GLN A 409 -23.48 -29.83 -12.02
N ALA A 410 -23.53 -31.09 -11.62
CA ALA A 410 -24.78 -31.78 -11.35
C ALA A 410 -25.52 -31.10 -10.17
N ALA A 411 -26.80 -30.78 -10.34
CA ALA A 411 -27.61 -30.25 -9.25
C ALA A 411 -27.91 -31.34 -8.20
N PRO A 412 -27.84 -31.04 -6.89
CA PRO A 412 -27.57 -29.73 -6.29
C PRO A 412 -26.06 -29.42 -6.17
N ALA A 413 -25.67 -28.19 -6.52
CA ALA A 413 -24.32 -27.67 -6.33
C ALA A 413 -24.35 -26.26 -5.71
N CYS A 414 -23.31 -25.89 -4.97
CA CYS A 414 -23.19 -24.60 -4.29
C CYS A 414 -21.81 -23.96 -4.47
N SER A 415 -21.77 -22.63 -4.56
CA SER A 415 -20.58 -21.84 -4.28
C SER A 415 -20.34 -21.75 -2.76
N LEU A 416 -19.16 -21.29 -2.34
CA LEU A 416 -18.79 -21.23 -0.92
C LEU A 416 -18.93 -19.82 -0.31
N HIS A 417 -19.47 -19.75 0.90
CA HIS A 417 -19.53 -18.56 1.75
C HIS A 417 -18.14 -18.24 2.31
N GLY A 418 -17.76 -16.96 2.35
CA GLY A 418 -16.45 -16.50 2.80
C GLY A 418 -15.31 -16.75 1.81
N GLN A 419 -15.58 -17.35 0.65
CA GLN A 419 -14.55 -17.61 -0.36
C GLN A 419 -14.16 -16.33 -1.09
N TYR A 420 -12.85 -16.09 -1.22
CA TYR A 420 -12.30 -15.05 -2.08
C TYR A 420 -12.27 -15.56 -3.53
N ARG A 421 -13.17 -15.04 -4.37
CA ARG A 421 -13.38 -15.54 -5.74
C ARG A 421 -12.50 -14.83 -6.75
N LEU A 422 -11.76 -15.62 -7.53
CA LEU A 422 -10.83 -15.08 -8.52
C LEU A 422 -11.52 -14.32 -9.66
N SER A 423 -12.76 -14.69 -10.00
CA SER A 423 -13.55 -14.01 -11.04
C SER A 423 -13.87 -12.55 -10.70
N GLN A 424 -13.73 -12.15 -9.43
CA GLN A 424 -13.92 -10.78 -8.97
C GLN A 424 -12.59 -9.99 -8.90
N THR A 425 -11.46 -10.62 -9.21
CA THR A 425 -10.17 -9.92 -9.28
C THR A 425 -10.16 -8.92 -10.44
N HIS A 426 -9.60 -7.74 -10.20
CA HIS A 426 -9.38 -6.73 -11.24
C HIS A 426 -7.88 -6.49 -11.42
N ILE A 427 -7.45 -6.39 -12.67
CA ILE A 427 -6.09 -6.01 -13.05
C ILE A 427 -6.00 -4.51 -13.35
N ASP A 428 -4.79 -3.95 -13.27
CA ASP A 428 -4.50 -2.54 -13.55
C ASP A 428 -5.41 -1.56 -12.79
N ARG A 429 -5.69 -1.84 -11.50
CA ARG A 429 -6.50 -0.99 -10.63
C ARG A 429 -5.89 -0.81 -9.24
N PRO A 430 -5.81 0.43 -8.73
CA PRO A 430 -5.29 0.69 -7.40
C PRO A 430 -6.29 0.31 -6.30
N GLU A 431 -7.59 0.30 -6.61
CA GLU A 431 -8.63 -0.05 -5.65
C GLU A 431 -8.63 -1.54 -5.32
N GLU A 432 -8.92 -1.87 -4.06
CA GLU A 432 -9.09 -3.26 -3.65
C GLU A 432 -10.32 -3.89 -4.31
N PRO A 433 -10.20 -5.08 -4.92
CA PRO A 433 -11.34 -5.75 -5.51
C PRO A 433 -12.26 -6.33 -4.42
N ALA A 434 -13.56 -6.33 -4.67
CA ALA A 434 -14.54 -6.97 -3.81
C ALA A 434 -14.62 -8.47 -4.13
N THR A 435 -13.74 -9.28 -3.53
CA THR A 435 -13.58 -10.70 -3.85
C THR A 435 -14.21 -11.65 -2.83
N CYS A 436 -14.44 -11.21 -1.60
CA CYS A 436 -14.96 -12.07 -0.53
C CYS A 436 -16.48 -12.25 -0.68
N ALA A 437 -16.95 -13.46 -0.95
CA ALA A 437 -18.36 -13.76 -1.07
C ALA A 437 -19.07 -13.80 0.29
N LEU A 438 -20.05 -12.93 0.50
CA LEU A 438 -20.82 -12.81 1.75
C LEU A 438 -22.09 -13.68 1.75
N GLY A 439 -22.37 -14.37 0.65
CA GLY A 439 -23.49 -15.27 0.48
C GLY A 439 -23.12 -16.46 -0.41
N VAL A 440 -24.11 -17.29 -0.72
CA VAL A 440 -23.93 -18.47 -1.58
C VAL A 440 -24.89 -18.42 -2.75
N GLU A 441 -24.44 -18.94 -3.89
CA GLU A 441 -25.22 -19.20 -5.08
C GLU A 441 -25.36 -20.72 -5.23
N LEU A 442 -26.57 -21.18 -5.58
CA LEU A 442 -26.92 -22.59 -5.71
C LEU A 442 -27.40 -22.88 -7.12
N HIS A 443 -26.95 -23.99 -7.70
CA HIS A 443 -27.56 -24.62 -8.87
C HIS A 443 -28.44 -25.77 -8.38
N LEU A 444 -29.74 -25.65 -8.62
CA LEU A 444 -30.79 -26.49 -8.06
C LEU A 444 -31.64 -27.10 -9.17
N PRO A 445 -32.37 -28.20 -8.90
CA PRO A 445 -33.48 -28.61 -9.76
C PRO A 445 -34.52 -27.48 -9.93
N ASN A 446 -35.07 -27.34 -11.13
CA ASN A 446 -36.15 -26.37 -11.36
C ASN A 446 -37.36 -26.72 -10.49
N GLY A 447 -37.94 -25.71 -9.84
CA GLY A 447 -39.11 -25.88 -8.99
C GLY A 447 -38.80 -26.31 -7.56
N THR A 448 -37.54 -26.37 -7.12
CA THR A 448 -37.20 -26.66 -5.72
C THR A 448 -37.88 -25.67 -4.78
N LEU A 449 -38.62 -26.20 -3.80
CA LEU A 449 -39.38 -25.40 -2.84
C LEU A 449 -38.45 -24.61 -1.91
N VAL A 450 -38.76 -23.32 -1.72
CA VAL A 450 -38.09 -22.44 -0.76
C VAL A 450 -39.08 -22.08 0.36
N GLN A 451 -38.68 -22.23 1.62
CA GLN A 451 -39.53 -21.98 2.79
C GLN A 451 -38.98 -20.89 3.70
N ALA A 452 -39.85 -20.18 4.41
CA ALA A 452 -39.48 -19.20 5.43
C ALA A 452 -38.89 -19.91 6.66
N PRO A 453 -37.61 -19.67 7.01
CA PRO A 453 -37.00 -20.34 8.17
C PRO A 453 -37.59 -19.89 9.51
N ALA A 454 -38.12 -18.67 9.56
CA ALA A 454 -38.69 -18.02 10.74
C ALA A 454 -39.87 -17.12 10.32
N PRO A 455 -40.79 -16.75 11.25
CA PRO A 455 -41.85 -15.81 10.93
C PRO A 455 -41.26 -14.42 10.63
N GLY A 456 -41.84 -13.73 9.67
CA GLY A 456 -41.33 -12.44 9.22
C GLY A 456 -42.20 -11.76 8.18
N THR A 457 -41.69 -10.66 7.63
CA THR A 457 -42.34 -9.91 6.55
C THR A 457 -41.51 -10.00 5.28
N TRP A 458 -42.15 -10.40 4.18
CA TRP A 458 -41.53 -10.40 2.88
C TRP A 458 -41.52 -9.00 2.26
N GLN A 459 -40.37 -8.59 1.75
CA GLN A 459 -40.20 -7.35 0.98
C GLN A 459 -39.69 -7.66 -0.41
N ARG A 460 -40.36 -7.12 -1.43
CA ARG A 460 -40.01 -7.35 -2.84
C ARG A 460 -39.03 -6.27 -3.31
N HIS A 461 -37.91 -6.70 -3.90
CA HIS A 461 -36.85 -5.82 -4.39
C HIS A 461 -36.61 -5.97 -5.92
N GLY A 462 -37.63 -6.44 -6.64
CA GLY A 462 -37.59 -6.67 -8.09
C GLY A 462 -38.21 -8.01 -8.47
N ASP A 463 -38.00 -8.42 -9.71
CA ASP A 463 -38.46 -9.72 -10.19
C ASP A 463 -37.52 -10.83 -9.69
N GLY A 464 -38.13 -11.83 -9.02
CA GLY A 464 -37.41 -12.93 -8.39
C GLY A 464 -36.36 -12.51 -7.36
N ARG A 465 -36.48 -11.30 -6.78
CA ARG A 465 -35.61 -10.76 -5.73
C ARG A 465 -36.44 -10.26 -4.56
N GLY A 466 -36.04 -10.64 -3.35
CA GLY A 466 -36.65 -10.08 -2.14
C GLY A 466 -35.93 -10.46 -0.87
N CYS A 467 -36.46 -9.96 0.23
CA CYS A 467 -35.90 -10.09 1.56
C CYS A 467 -36.99 -10.56 2.52
N LEU A 468 -36.74 -11.64 3.26
CA LEU A 468 -37.52 -11.99 4.45
C LEU A 468 -36.91 -11.27 5.65
N ARG A 469 -37.63 -10.28 6.20
CA ARG A 469 -37.21 -9.58 7.43
C ARG A 469 -37.82 -10.24 8.65
N THR A 470 -36.97 -10.60 9.61
CA THR A 470 -37.36 -11.13 10.91
C THR A 470 -37.04 -10.11 12.00
N ALA A 471 -37.35 -10.43 13.26
CA ALA A 471 -37.01 -9.57 14.40
C ALA A 471 -35.50 -9.48 14.70
N HIS A 472 -34.68 -10.36 14.11
CA HIS A 472 -33.26 -10.50 14.47
C HIS A 472 -32.29 -10.50 13.29
N TRP A 473 -32.78 -10.75 12.07
CA TRP A 473 -31.97 -10.83 10.86
C TRP A 473 -32.84 -10.71 9.60
N ALA A 474 -32.20 -10.43 8.47
CA ALA A 474 -32.75 -10.40 7.13
C ALA A 474 -32.18 -11.54 6.27
N LEU A 475 -33.03 -12.19 5.48
CA LEU A 475 -32.63 -13.21 4.51
C LEU A 475 -32.93 -12.70 3.09
N TRP A 476 -31.87 -12.43 2.35
CA TRP A 476 -31.90 -11.95 0.97
C TRP A 476 -31.86 -13.12 0.00
N LEU A 477 -32.80 -13.13 -0.94
CA LEU A 477 -32.98 -14.20 -1.92
C LEU A 477 -33.08 -13.63 -3.34
N HIS A 478 -32.40 -14.27 -4.29
CA HIS A 478 -32.56 -14.02 -5.73
C HIS A 478 -32.69 -15.33 -6.50
N GLY A 479 -33.66 -15.43 -7.41
CA GLY A 479 -33.95 -16.62 -8.21
C GLY A 479 -35.27 -17.31 -7.86
N LEU A 480 -36.22 -16.56 -7.27
CA LEU A 480 -37.53 -17.08 -6.85
C LEU A 480 -38.61 -16.87 -7.91
N GLU A 481 -39.40 -17.90 -8.17
CA GLU A 481 -40.68 -17.84 -8.85
C GLU A 481 -41.83 -17.94 -7.84
N ASN A 482 -42.94 -17.27 -8.12
CA ASN A 482 -44.13 -17.25 -7.25
C ASN A 482 -43.83 -16.74 -5.83
N ALA A 483 -42.97 -15.73 -5.73
CA ALA A 483 -42.63 -15.09 -4.45
C ALA A 483 -43.86 -14.44 -3.78
N PRO A 484 -43.88 -14.29 -2.44
CA PRO A 484 -44.96 -13.61 -1.72
C PRO A 484 -45.18 -12.17 -2.21
N ALA A 485 -46.37 -11.64 -1.95
CA ALA A 485 -46.66 -10.24 -2.22
C ALA A 485 -45.80 -9.32 -1.33
N ASP A 486 -45.50 -8.11 -1.81
CA ASP A 486 -44.74 -7.14 -1.02
C ASP A 486 -45.49 -6.78 0.27
N GLY A 487 -44.78 -6.79 1.40
CA GLY A 487 -45.35 -6.58 2.73
C GLY A 487 -46.12 -7.78 3.31
N GLN A 488 -46.14 -8.94 2.63
CA GLN A 488 -46.83 -10.12 3.11
C GLN A 488 -46.15 -10.70 4.36
N ALA A 489 -46.92 -10.88 5.43
CA ALA A 489 -46.49 -11.66 6.59
C ALA A 489 -46.42 -13.15 6.22
N VAL A 490 -45.33 -13.81 6.60
CA VAL A 490 -45.10 -15.23 6.38
C VAL A 490 -44.82 -15.94 7.69
N GLU A 491 -45.40 -17.12 7.83
CA GLU A 491 -45.19 -18.00 8.98
C GLU A 491 -43.97 -18.90 8.77
N LYS A 492 -43.40 -19.41 9.87
CA LYS A 492 -42.33 -20.41 9.80
C LYS A 492 -42.76 -21.64 9.00
N GLY A 493 -41.94 -22.05 8.03
CA GLY A 493 -42.20 -23.18 7.14
C GLY A 493 -43.16 -22.87 5.99
N GLN A 494 -43.70 -21.65 5.91
CA GLN A 494 -44.52 -21.22 4.78
C GLN A 494 -43.67 -21.10 3.52
N SER A 495 -44.23 -21.45 2.36
CA SER A 495 -43.55 -21.30 1.07
C SER A 495 -43.26 -19.82 0.77
N LEU A 496 -42.02 -19.56 0.34
CA LEU A 496 -41.56 -18.29 -0.24
C LEU A 496 -41.53 -18.35 -1.78
N GLY A 497 -42.08 -19.41 -2.39
CA GLY A 497 -41.98 -19.70 -3.82
C GLY A 497 -41.05 -20.87 -4.12
N ASN A 498 -40.63 -20.97 -5.38
CA ASN A 498 -39.77 -22.04 -5.89
C ASN A 498 -38.56 -21.46 -6.62
N SER A 499 -37.44 -22.19 -6.64
CA SER A 499 -36.25 -21.81 -7.41
C SER A 499 -36.46 -22.00 -8.91
N CYS A 500 -35.97 -21.06 -9.74
CA CYS A 500 -35.88 -21.19 -11.20
C CYS A 500 -34.59 -21.91 -11.66
N GLY A 501 -34.09 -22.85 -10.84
CA GLY A 501 -32.85 -23.60 -11.09
C GLY A 501 -31.57 -22.92 -10.58
N PHE A 502 -31.65 -21.63 -10.25
CA PHE A 502 -30.56 -20.88 -9.62
C PHE A 502 -31.11 -20.08 -8.43
N LEU A 503 -30.40 -20.12 -7.30
CA LEU A 503 -30.81 -19.40 -6.10
C LEU A 503 -29.60 -18.78 -5.40
N SER A 504 -29.57 -17.46 -5.25
CA SER A 504 -28.61 -16.75 -4.41
C SER A 504 -29.22 -16.46 -3.04
N ILE A 505 -28.43 -16.66 -1.99
CA ILE A 505 -28.84 -16.65 -0.59
C ILE A 505 -27.81 -15.90 0.24
N GLN A 506 -28.27 -14.93 1.01
CA GLN A 506 -27.42 -14.17 1.91
C GLN A 506 -28.19 -13.80 3.19
N VAL A 507 -27.58 -14.03 4.34
CA VAL A 507 -28.14 -13.62 5.64
C VAL A 507 -27.46 -12.33 6.07
N CYS A 508 -28.20 -11.42 6.68
CA CYS A 508 -27.66 -10.21 7.31
C CYS A 508 -28.24 -10.05 8.72
N LEU A 509 -27.39 -9.79 9.72
CA LEU A 509 -27.80 -9.62 11.11
C LEU A 509 -28.34 -8.22 11.43
N ASP A 510 -28.13 -7.27 10.53
CA ASP A 510 -28.80 -5.97 10.60
C ASP A 510 -29.96 -6.00 9.59
N ASP A 511 -31.18 -5.92 10.12
CA ASP A 511 -32.38 -6.02 9.31
C ASP A 511 -32.64 -4.75 8.49
N GLY A 512 -31.91 -3.66 8.71
CA GLY A 512 -32.07 -2.36 8.05
C GLY A 512 -31.21 -2.18 6.80
N ILE A 513 -30.24 -3.06 6.55
CA ILE A 513 -29.27 -2.91 5.47
C ILE A 513 -29.43 -3.97 4.38
N GLN A 514 -29.14 -3.58 3.15
CA GLN A 514 -28.88 -4.52 2.06
C GLN A 514 -27.36 -4.69 1.94
N PRO A 515 -26.79 -5.83 2.36
CA PRO A 515 -25.37 -6.07 2.19
C PRO A 515 -25.01 -6.21 0.70
N PRO A 516 -23.77 -5.85 0.30
CA PRO A 516 -23.26 -6.25 -1.01
C PRO A 516 -23.11 -7.77 -1.06
N PHE A 517 -23.09 -8.39 -2.25
CA PHE A 517 -22.81 -9.82 -2.34
C PHE A 517 -21.32 -10.14 -2.13
N PHE A 518 -20.44 -9.21 -2.53
CA PHE A 518 -19.01 -9.31 -2.35
C PHE A 518 -18.46 -8.15 -1.51
N ALA A 519 -17.51 -8.43 -0.62
CA ALA A 519 -16.77 -7.44 0.16
C ALA A 519 -15.32 -7.30 -0.32
N THR A 520 -14.77 -6.09 -0.18
CA THR A 520 -13.33 -5.82 -0.32
C THR A 520 -12.53 -6.49 0.80
N LEU A 521 -11.23 -6.65 0.58
CA LEU A 521 -10.33 -7.27 1.54
C LEU A 521 -10.31 -6.53 2.89
N SER A 522 -10.26 -5.19 2.86
CA SER A 522 -10.28 -4.35 4.05
C SER A 522 -11.59 -4.46 4.86
N HIS A 523 -12.70 -4.82 4.22
CA HIS A 523 -14.04 -4.88 4.86
C HIS A 523 -14.51 -6.31 5.13
N ALA A 524 -13.84 -7.33 4.58
CA ALA A 524 -14.30 -8.72 4.58
C ALA A 524 -14.63 -9.25 5.97
N ASP A 525 -13.73 -9.07 6.95
CA ASP A 525 -13.93 -9.60 8.31
C ASP A 525 -15.17 -9.00 8.99
N ALA A 526 -15.38 -7.68 8.83
CA ALA A 526 -16.52 -6.99 9.42
C ALA A 526 -17.83 -7.37 8.73
N TRP A 527 -17.81 -7.50 7.40
CA TRP A 527 -18.96 -7.94 6.64
C TRP A 527 -19.33 -9.40 6.91
N LEU A 528 -18.36 -10.31 7.05
CA LEU A 528 -18.61 -11.72 7.36
C LEU A 528 -19.23 -11.89 8.76
N ALA A 529 -18.88 -11.01 9.71
CA ALA A 529 -19.55 -10.98 11.00
C ALA A 529 -21.01 -10.52 10.91
N LEU A 530 -21.32 -9.57 10.02
CA LEU A 530 -22.70 -9.13 9.75
C LEU A 530 -23.48 -10.07 8.84
N CYS A 531 -22.79 -10.79 7.96
CA CYS A 531 -23.35 -11.71 6.98
C CYS A 531 -22.83 -13.12 7.23
N PRO A 532 -23.30 -13.78 8.31
CA PRO A 532 -22.81 -15.10 8.70
C PRO A 532 -23.22 -16.16 7.68
N SER A 533 -22.59 -17.32 7.79
CA SER A 533 -22.88 -18.48 6.94
C SER A 533 -24.38 -18.85 6.96
N PRO A 534 -24.99 -19.12 5.79
CA PRO A 534 -26.34 -19.65 5.70
C PRO A 534 -26.43 -21.17 5.93
N ALA A 535 -25.31 -21.87 6.21
CA ALA A 535 -25.26 -23.33 6.31
C ALA A 535 -26.32 -23.91 7.28
N ALA A 536 -26.53 -23.25 8.42
CA ALA A 536 -27.52 -23.66 9.41
C ALA A 536 -28.97 -23.58 8.88
N LEU A 537 -29.29 -22.61 8.01
CA LEU A 537 -30.60 -22.49 7.37
C LEU A 537 -30.76 -23.46 6.21
N LEU A 538 -29.66 -23.78 5.52
CA LEU A 538 -29.63 -24.70 4.37
C LEU A 538 -29.67 -26.17 4.78
N GLY A 539 -29.10 -26.51 5.94
CA GLY A 539 -28.98 -27.89 6.41
C GLY A 539 -27.87 -28.69 5.73
N PHE A 540 -26.91 -28.02 5.09
CA PHE A 540 -25.70 -28.61 4.51
C PHE A 540 -24.54 -27.61 4.58
N ASP A 541 -23.30 -28.12 4.49
CA ASP A 541 -22.08 -27.31 4.51
C ASP A 541 -21.91 -26.53 3.19
N CYS A 542 -21.64 -25.24 3.32
CA CYS A 542 -21.37 -24.34 2.20
C CYS A 542 -20.26 -23.33 2.52
N ASP A 543 -19.45 -23.60 3.55
CA ASP A 543 -18.42 -22.66 4.00
C ASP A 543 -17.11 -22.89 3.24
N ALA A 544 -16.37 -21.80 3.00
CA ALA A 544 -15.01 -21.89 2.52
C ALA A 544 -14.07 -22.35 3.62
N GLU A 545 -13.03 -23.11 3.25
CA GLU A 545 -11.94 -23.38 4.18
C GLU A 545 -11.24 -22.05 4.56
N PRO A 546 -10.91 -21.85 5.85
CA PRO A 546 -10.15 -20.67 6.26
C PRO A 546 -8.81 -20.60 5.52
N LEU A 547 -8.45 -19.40 5.05
CA LEU A 547 -7.11 -19.18 4.50
C LEU A 547 -6.04 -19.37 5.59
N PRO A 548 -4.85 -19.90 5.25
CA PRO A 548 -3.72 -19.93 6.17
C PRO A 548 -3.38 -18.52 6.65
N ASP A 549 -2.95 -18.39 7.92
CA ASP A 549 -2.46 -17.11 8.44
C ASP A 549 -1.13 -16.73 7.74
N PRO A 550 -1.10 -15.63 6.96
CA PRO A 550 0.10 -15.22 6.24
C PRO A 550 1.26 -14.85 7.18
N GLN A 551 0.98 -14.34 8.39
CA GLN A 551 2.02 -14.01 9.36
C GLN A 551 2.62 -15.26 9.99
N ALA A 552 1.80 -16.25 10.33
CA ALA A 552 2.29 -17.54 10.78
C ALA A 552 3.12 -18.26 9.72
N LEU A 553 2.73 -18.15 8.43
CA LEU A 553 3.50 -18.70 7.32
C LEU A 553 4.86 -17.99 7.16
N LEU A 554 4.89 -16.66 7.24
CA LEU A 554 6.12 -15.88 7.19
C LEU A 554 7.05 -16.22 8.36
N ALA A 555 6.54 -16.33 9.58
CA ALA A 555 7.33 -16.74 10.74
C ALA A 555 7.96 -18.14 10.58
N ARG A 556 7.24 -19.09 9.96
CA ARG A 556 7.79 -20.41 9.62
C ARG A 556 8.90 -20.33 8.57
N ARG A 557 8.77 -19.42 7.58
CA ARG A 557 9.83 -19.14 6.62
C ARG A 557 11.07 -18.60 7.33
N ASP A 558 10.93 -17.59 8.18
CA ASP A 558 12.04 -16.96 8.89
C ASP A 558 12.76 -17.93 9.83
N ALA A 559 12.03 -18.87 10.42
CA ALA A 559 12.62 -19.95 11.22
C ALA A 559 13.38 -20.99 10.38
N SER A 560 13.07 -21.14 9.09
CA SER A 560 13.62 -22.19 8.22
C SER A 560 14.70 -21.69 7.25
N PHE A 561 14.66 -20.42 6.85
CA PHE A 561 15.57 -19.83 5.87
C PHE A 561 16.75 -19.14 6.57
N ALA A 562 17.93 -19.19 5.95
CA ALA A 562 19.06 -18.37 6.40
C ALA A 562 18.75 -16.88 6.19
N ARG A 563 19.17 -16.02 7.12
CA ARG A 563 18.92 -14.56 7.05
C ARG A 563 19.50 -13.88 5.81
N SER A 564 20.48 -14.50 5.16
CA SER A 564 21.03 -14.03 3.88
C SER A 564 20.05 -14.20 2.70
N GLN A 565 19.04 -15.08 2.82
CA GLN A 565 17.98 -15.26 1.83
C GLN A 565 16.81 -14.31 2.09
N LYS A 566 17.00 -13.07 1.66
CA LYS A 566 16.03 -11.96 1.84
C LYS A 566 14.71 -12.23 1.09
N HIS A 567 13.66 -11.51 1.50
CA HIS A 567 12.41 -11.36 0.75
C HIS A 567 12.10 -9.87 0.57
N TYR A 568 11.24 -9.56 -0.39
CA TYR A 568 10.75 -8.19 -0.60
C TYR A 568 9.75 -7.80 0.49
N TYR A 569 9.77 -6.53 0.87
CA TYR A 569 8.91 -5.91 1.88
C TYR A 569 9.05 -6.52 3.30
N ALA A 570 8.77 -5.71 4.34
CA ALA A 570 8.73 -6.20 5.72
C ALA A 570 7.54 -7.15 5.96
N GLN A 571 6.40 -6.86 5.33
CA GLN A 571 5.20 -7.69 5.34
C GLN A 571 4.80 -8.00 3.89
N PRO A 572 5.39 -9.04 3.27
CA PRO A 572 5.05 -9.44 1.91
C PRO A 572 3.62 -10.00 1.81
N PRO A 573 2.86 -9.67 0.76
CA PRO A 573 1.60 -10.36 0.44
C PRO A 573 1.82 -11.86 0.19
N HIS A 574 0.83 -12.69 0.53
CA HIS A 574 0.86 -14.14 0.30
C HIS A 574 0.42 -14.47 -1.13
N ILE A 575 1.40 -14.49 -2.05
CA ILE A 575 1.20 -14.79 -3.47
C ILE A 575 1.31 -16.28 -3.75
N GLU A 576 0.28 -16.86 -4.37
CA GLU A 576 0.26 -18.28 -4.78
C GLU A 576 -0.22 -18.48 -6.22
N ARG A 577 -0.61 -17.40 -6.91
CA ARG A 577 -1.02 -17.43 -8.30
C ARG A 577 -0.34 -16.31 -9.08
N GLY A 578 0.00 -16.58 -10.33
CA GLY A 578 0.43 -15.56 -11.28
C GLY A 578 -0.27 -15.75 -12.61
N TRP A 579 -0.50 -14.66 -13.31
CA TRP A 579 -1.11 -14.65 -14.63
C TRP A 579 -0.60 -13.46 -15.43
N ARG A 580 -0.01 -13.72 -16.61
CA ARG A 580 0.63 -12.68 -17.44
C ARG A 580 1.63 -11.85 -16.61
N ASN A 581 1.53 -10.54 -16.62
CA ASN A 581 2.35 -9.61 -15.84
C ASN A 581 1.80 -9.34 -14.42
N TYR A 582 0.99 -10.25 -13.86
CA TYR A 582 0.38 -10.08 -12.55
C TYR A 582 0.71 -11.21 -11.58
N LEU A 583 0.86 -10.83 -10.32
CA LEU A 583 0.91 -11.70 -9.16
C LEU A 583 -0.41 -11.56 -8.39
N ILE A 584 -1.01 -12.65 -7.93
CA ILE A 584 -2.33 -12.65 -7.29
C ILE A 584 -2.19 -13.30 -5.91
N ASP A 585 -2.61 -12.56 -4.88
CA ASP A 585 -2.63 -13.08 -3.51
C ASP A 585 -3.81 -14.01 -3.24
N MET A 586 -3.76 -14.74 -2.12
CA MET A 586 -4.81 -15.68 -1.71
C MET A 586 -6.17 -15.04 -1.44
N ARG A 587 -6.25 -13.71 -1.37
CA ARG A 587 -7.49 -12.95 -1.23
C ARG A 587 -7.98 -12.36 -2.56
N GLY A 588 -7.31 -12.68 -3.67
CA GLY A 588 -7.70 -12.28 -5.01
C GLY A 588 -7.32 -10.85 -5.38
N ARG A 589 -6.42 -10.19 -4.64
CA ARG A 589 -5.85 -8.91 -5.08
C ARG A 589 -4.75 -9.16 -6.10
N SER A 590 -4.82 -8.45 -7.21
CA SER A 590 -3.80 -8.46 -8.27
C SER A 590 -2.73 -7.41 -7.98
N TYR A 591 -1.47 -7.76 -8.23
CA TYR A 591 -0.33 -6.88 -8.18
C TYR A 591 0.36 -6.89 -9.54
N LEU A 592 0.51 -5.72 -10.15
CA LEU A 592 1.28 -5.56 -11.38
C LEU A 592 2.76 -5.78 -11.10
N ASP A 593 3.36 -6.71 -11.82
CA ASP A 593 4.75 -7.13 -11.65
C ASP A 593 5.71 -6.31 -12.52
N MET A 594 6.38 -5.35 -11.89
CA MET A 594 7.40 -4.53 -12.56
C MET A 594 8.83 -5.03 -12.36
N LEU A 595 9.00 -6.22 -11.78
CA LEU A 595 10.29 -6.72 -11.32
C LEU A 595 10.73 -8.01 -12.01
N ASN A 596 9.84 -8.87 -12.50
CA ASN A 596 10.27 -10.23 -12.90
C ASN A 596 10.62 -10.36 -14.38
N ASN A 597 11.91 -10.21 -14.72
CA ASN A 597 12.45 -10.63 -16.02
C ASN A 597 12.69 -12.14 -16.16
N VAL A 598 12.53 -12.91 -15.08
CA VAL A 598 12.59 -14.38 -15.12
C VAL A 598 11.35 -14.94 -15.82
N ALA A 599 10.17 -14.41 -15.52
CA ALA A 599 8.92 -14.76 -16.19
C ALA A 599 8.76 -13.97 -17.50
N VAL A 600 9.68 -14.18 -18.45
CA VAL A 600 9.74 -13.42 -19.72
C VAL A 600 8.42 -13.42 -20.49
N LEU A 601 7.69 -14.55 -20.53
CA LEU A 601 6.40 -14.70 -21.21
C LEU A 601 5.23 -14.18 -20.34
N GLY A 602 5.48 -13.93 -19.06
CA GLY A 602 4.47 -13.80 -18.02
C GLY A 602 4.24 -15.10 -17.25
N HIS A 603 3.56 -14.94 -16.12
CA HIS A 603 3.22 -16.01 -15.18
C HIS A 603 2.06 -16.86 -15.71
N GLY A 604 2.07 -18.15 -15.36
CA GLY A 604 0.96 -19.07 -15.64
C GLY A 604 0.72 -19.35 -17.13
N HIS A 605 1.72 -19.17 -18.00
CA HIS A 605 1.56 -19.37 -19.44
C HIS A 605 1.23 -20.85 -19.78
N PRO A 606 0.09 -21.14 -20.43
CA PRO A 606 -0.40 -22.51 -20.59
C PRO A 606 0.54 -23.40 -21.40
N ARG A 607 1.28 -22.84 -22.37
CA ARG A 607 2.29 -23.60 -23.14
C ARG A 607 3.40 -24.19 -22.26
N MET A 608 3.82 -23.48 -21.22
CA MET A 608 4.89 -23.96 -20.33
C MET A 608 4.43 -25.16 -19.51
N VAL A 609 3.18 -25.13 -19.03
CA VAL A 609 2.56 -26.25 -18.31
C VAL A 609 2.44 -27.47 -19.24
N ALA A 610 1.94 -27.28 -20.45
CA ALA A 610 1.76 -28.37 -21.41
C ALA A 610 3.10 -29.03 -21.80
N GLU A 611 4.13 -28.25 -22.15
CA GLU A 611 5.43 -28.80 -22.56
C GLU A 611 6.19 -29.44 -21.41
N SER A 612 6.16 -28.83 -20.22
CA SER A 612 6.80 -29.41 -19.04
C SER A 612 6.15 -30.74 -18.66
N ALA A 613 4.83 -30.80 -18.53
CA ALA A 613 4.10 -32.02 -18.21
C ALA A 613 4.34 -33.13 -19.25
N ARG A 614 4.26 -32.79 -20.54
CA ARG A 614 4.50 -33.74 -21.64
C ARG A 614 5.93 -34.28 -21.63
N GLN A 615 6.93 -33.44 -21.43
CA GLN A 615 8.32 -33.90 -21.45
C GLN A 615 8.69 -34.70 -20.19
N TRP A 616 8.15 -34.32 -19.02
CA TRP A 616 8.29 -35.08 -17.78
C TRP A 616 7.68 -36.47 -17.86
N SER A 617 6.56 -36.65 -18.59
CA SER A 617 5.97 -37.98 -18.79
C SER A 617 6.75 -38.89 -19.74
N LEU A 618 7.81 -38.38 -20.38
CA LEU A 618 8.64 -39.13 -21.35
C LEU A 618 10.04 -39.43 -20.80
N LEU A 619 10.92 -38.43 -20.80
CA LEU A 619 12.32 -38.57 -20.40
C LEU A 619 12.84 -37.24 -19.86
N ASN A 620 13.50 -37.30 -18.71
CA ASN A 620 14.29 -36.21 -18.18
C ASN A 620 15.58 -36.76 -17.56
N THR A 621 16.72 -36.56 -18.22
CA THR A 621 18.02 -37.13 -17.84
C THR A 621 19.16 -36.18 -18.22
N ASN A 622 20.39 -36.54 -17.86
CA ASN A 622 21.59 -35.74 -18.16
C ASN A 622 22.02 -35.83 -19.64
N SER A 623 22.84 -34.87 -20.09
CA SER A 623 23.32 -34.68 -21.46
C SER A 623 24.37 -35.67 -21.97
N ARG A 624 24.76 -36.70 -21.18
CA ARG A 624 25.59 -37.80 -21.70
C ARG A 624 24.78 -38.81 -22.52
N PHE A 625 23.46 -38.83 -22.32
CA PHE A 625 22.56 -39.61 -23.17
C PHE A 625 22.22 -38.82 -24.43
N HIS A 626 21.94 -39.55 -25.52
CA HIS A 626 21.65 -38.95 -26.82
C HIS A 626 20.14 -38.73 -27.00
N TYR A 627 19.72 -37.49 -27.19
CA TYR A 627 18.33 -37.12 -27.46
C TYR A 627 18.27 -35.85 -28.30
N ALA A 628 17.23 -35.72 -29.13
CA ALA A 628 17.14 -34.63 -30.11
C ALA A 628 17.00 -33.25 -29.46
N ALA A 629 16.32 -33.13 -28.32
CA ALA A 629 15.96 -31.84 -27.75
C ALA A 629 17.16 -30.93 -27.42
N ILE A 630 18.30 -31.48 -26.98
CA ILE A 630 19.51 -30.67 -26.71
C ILE A 630 20.17 -30.19 -27.99
N THR A 631 20.18 -31.02 -29.04
CA THR A 631 20.69 -30.66 -30.36
C THR A 631 19.82 -29.59 -31.00
N GLU A 632 18.51 -29.82 -31.08
CA GLU A 632 17.53 -28.88 -31.63
C GLU A 632 17.60 -27.53 -30.91
N PHE A 633 17.67 -27.52 -29.57
CA PHE A 633 17.75 -26.28 -28.83
C PHE A 633 19.08 -25.54 -29.06
N SER A 634 20.20 -26.28 -29.10
CA SER A 634 21.52 -25.69 -29.40
C SER A 634 21.56 -25.05 -30.79
N GLU A 635 20.98 -25.71 -31.80
CA GLU A 635 20.89 -25.17 -33.17
C GLU A 635 20.09 -23.86 -33.21
N ARG A 636 18.98 -23.77 -32.47
CA ARG A 636 18.18 -22.54 -32.39
C ARG A 636 18.91 -21.41 -31.68
N LEU A 637 19.68 -21.71 -30.63
CA LEU A 637 20.52 -20.71 -29.95
C LEU A 637 21.63 -20.20 -30.87
N LEU A 638 22.29 -21.09 -31.60
CA LEU A 638 23.35 -20.71 -32.55
C LEU A 638 22.80 -19.88 -33.72
N ALA A 639 21.58 -20.14 -34.17
CA ALA A 639 20.91 -19.31 -35.18
C ALA A 639 20.61 -17.88 -34.72
N LEU A 640 20.58 -17.64 -33.40
CA LEU A 640 20.42 -16.31 -32.79
C LEU A 640 21.76 -15.67 -32.42
N ALA A 641 22.87 -16.42 -32.48
CA ALA A 641 24.19 -15.92 -32.11
C ALA A 641 24.85 -15.18 -33.30
N PRO A 642 25.84 -14.31 -33.04
CA PRO A 642 26.63 -13.69 -34.10
C PRO A 642 27.31 -14.71 -35.02
N GLU A 643 27.62 -14.30 -36.24
CA GLU A 643 28.35 -15.14 -37.20
C GLU A 643 29.69 -15.63 -36.60
N GLY A 644 29.98 -16.93 -36.78
CA GLY A 644 31.19 -17.58 -36.28
C GLY A 644 31.04 -18.30 -34.94
N PHE A 645 29.96 -18.07 -34.19
CA PHE A 645 29.66 -18.86 -32.99
C PHE A 645 29.09 -20.24 -33.40
N ASP A 646 29.71 -21.32 -32.94
CA ASP A 646 29.35 -22.70 -33.34
C ASP A 646 29.39 -23.71 -32.17
N ARG A 647 29.47 -23.24 -30.92
CA ARG A 647 29.48 -24.07 -29.71
C ARG A 647 28.54 -23.53 -28.63
N VAL A 648 27.85 -24.46 -27.96
CA VAL A 648 26.97 -24.19 -26.82
C VAL A 648 27.31 -25.14 -25.68
N PHE A 649 27.49 -24.59 -24.48
CA PHE A 649 27.49 -25.34 -23.23
C PHE A 649 26.19 -25.07 -22.48
N MET A 650 25.54 -26.14 -22.01
CA MET A 650 24.30 -26.06 -21.23
C MET A 650 24.59 -26.15 -19.72
N VAL A 651 24.02 -25.22 -18.95
CA VAL A 651 24.11 -25.12 -17.49
C VAL A 651 22.72 -24.77 -16.91
N ASN A 652 22.63 -24.51 -15.60
CA ASN A 652 21.35 -24.36 -14.90
C ASN A 652 21.06 -22.92 -14.42
N SER A 653 22.06 -22.03 -14.47
CA SER A 653 21.91 -20.66 -13.99
C SER A 653 22.93 -19.70 -14.64
N GLY A 654 22.72 -18.40 -14.45
CA GLY A 654 23.69 -17.37 -14.88
C GLY A 654 25.02 -17.48 -14.12
N THR A 655 24.98 -17.80 -12.82
CA THR A 655 26.17 -18.08 -12.02
C THR A 655 27.02 -19.20 -12.64
N GLU A 656 26.40 -20.33 -13.01
CA GLU A 656 27.13 -21.44 -13.64
C GLU A 656 27.66 -21.07 -15.03
N ALA A 657 26.92 -20.24 -15.79
CA ALA A 657 27.33 -19.79 -17.11
C ALA A 657 28.57 -18.89 -17.02
N ASN A 658 28.56 -17.92 -16.10
CA ASN A 658 29.69 -17.02 -15.88
C ASN A 658 30.90 -17.74 -15.28
N ASP A 659 30.71 -18.69 -14.35
CA ASP A 659 31.81 -19.55 -13.87
C ASP A 659 32.48 -20.33 -15.01
N LEU A 660 31.67 -20.90 -15.91
CA LEU A 660 32.21 -21.61 -17.07
C LEU A 660 32.88 -20.65 -18.07
N ALA A 661 32.36 -19.46 -18.27
CA ALA A 661 32.97 -18.43 -19.13
C ALA A 661 34.36 -18.00 -18.61
N ILE A 662 34.52 -17.83 -17.29
CA ILE A 662 35.83 -17.55 -16.67
C ILE A 662 36.81 -18.70 -16.95
N ARG A 663 36.36 -19.95 -16.80
CA ARG A 663 37.20 -21.12 -17.11
C ARG A 663 37.61 -21.21 -18.57
N LEU A 664 36.69 -20.91 -19.49
CA LEU A 664 36.97 -20.85 -20.93
C LEU A 664 37.98 -19.75 -21.26
N ALA A 665 37.84 -18.58 -20.65
CA ALA A 665 38.79 -17.47 -20.79
C ALA A 665 40.20 -17.86 -20.33
N TRP A 666 40.32 -18.52 -19.17
CA TRP A 666 41.60 -19.03 -18.67
C TRP A 666 42.23 -20.05 -19.61
N ALA A 667 41.47 -21.05 -20.04
CA ALA A 667 41.98 -22.11 -20.90
C ALA A 667 42.44 -21.59 -22.27
N TYR A 668 41.69 -20.66 -22.87
CA TYR A 668 42.01 -20.12 -24.20
C TYR A 668 43.20 -19.15 -24.19
N SER A 669 43.26 -18.25 -23.21
CA SER A 669 44.31 -17.23 -23.12
C SER A 669 45.61 -17.73 -22.51
N GLY A 670 45.56 -18.82 -21.71
CA GLY A 670 46.64 -19.24 -20.82
C GLY A 670 46.85 -18.33 -19.59
N GLY A 671 46.03 -17.30 -19.42
CA GLY A 671 46.09 -16.33 -18.33
C GLY A 671 45.16 -16.62 -17.17
N ARG A 672 45.31 -15.84 -16.08
CA ARG A 672 44.41 -15.89 -14.91
C ARG A 672 43.72 -14.56 -14.61
N ASP A 673 44.29 -13.47 -15.10
CA ASP A 673 43.85 -12.13 -14.77
C ASP A 673 42.60 -11.72 -15.55
N LEU A 674 41.58 -11.21 -14.87
CA LEU A 674 40.32 -10.81 -15.49
C LEU A 674 39.99 -9.36 -15.12
N LEU A 675 39.66 -8.55 -16.14
CA LEU A 675 39.01 -7.27 -15.90
C LEU A 675 37.52 -7.52 -15.61
N SER A 676 37.01 -6.93 -14.54
CA SER A 676 35.57 -6.81 -14.27
C SER A 676 35.22 -5.35 -14.10
N VAL A 677 33.93 -5.00 -14.02
CA VAL A 677 33.54 -3.60 -13.85
C VAL A 677 32.89 -3.37 -12.50
N LEU A 678 33.20 -2.22 -11.87
CA LEU A 678 32.57 -1.80 -10.62
C LEU A 678 31.03 -1.79 -10.72
N GLU A 679 30.36 -1.90 -9.57
CA GLU A 679 28.88 -1.98 -9.44
C GLU A 679 28.19 -3.20 -10.11
N ALA A 680 28.91 -4.01 -10.88
CA ALA A 680 28.35 -5.16 -11.60
C ALA A 680 28.03 -6.36 -10.69
N TYR A 681 27.11 -7.21 -11.15
CA TYR A 681 26.77 -8.49 -10.52
C TYR A 681 26.76 -9.63 -11.56
N HIS A 682 27.58 -10.65 -11.31
CA HIS A 682 27.77 -11.79 -12.22
C HIS A 682 27.43 -13.15 -11.59
N GLY A 683 27.06 -13.20 -10.31
CA GLY A 683 26.67 -14.44 -9.63
C GLY A 683 27.11 -14.50 -8.18
N TRP A 684 26.90 -15.65 -7.55
CA TRP A 684 27.12 -15.87 -6.10
C TRP A 684 28.11 -17.00 -5.78
N SER A 685 28.62 -17.71 -6.79
CA SER A 685 29.66 -18.73 -6.58
C SER A 685 31.01 -18.06 -6.28
N VAL A 686 32.02 -18.83 -5.84
CA VAL A 686 33.32 -18.25 -5.46
C VAL A 686 33.96 -17.42 -6.59
N ALA A 687 33.92 -17.88 -7.84
CA ALA A 687 34.55 -17.15 -8.95
C ALA A 687 33.65 -16.02 -9.49
N THR A 688 32.34 -16.21 -9.58
CA THR A 688 31.43 -15.11 -9.97
C THR A 688 31.27 -14.02 -8.91
N ASP A 689 31.26 -14.34 -7.62
CA ASP A 689 31.34 -13.33 -6.55
C ASP A 689 32.66 -12.58 -6.65
N ALA A 690 33.78 -13.28 -6.92
CA ALA A 690 35.09 -12.65 -7.05
C ALA A 690 35.15 -11.53 -8.10
N ILE A 691 34.32 -11.58 -9.14
CA ILE A 691 34.25 -10.54 -10.19
C ILE A 691 33.06 -9.58 -10.01
N SER A 692 32.21 -9.82 -9.00
CA SER A 692 31.04 -8.99 -8.68
C SER A 692 31.39 -7.95 -7.61
N THR A 693 30.99 -6.71 -7.83
CA THR A 693 31.46 -5.55 -7.05
C THR A 693 30.35 -4.68 -6.50
N SER A 694 29.08 -5.01 -6.73
CA SER A 694 27.98 -4.30 -6.09
C SER A 694 28.01 -4.45 -4.57
N ILE A 695 28.01 -3.31 -3.87
CA ILE A 695 27.98 -3.28 -2.41
C ILE A 695 26.57 -3.49 -1.85
N ALA A 696 25.53 -3.31 -2.67
CA ALA A 696 24.17 -3.69 -2.31
C ALA A 696 24.01 -5.21 -2.11
N ASP A 697 24.71 -6.01 -2.92
CA ASP A 697 24.71 -7.48 -2.84
C ASP A 697 25.71 -8.00 -1.81
N ASN A 698 26.93 -7.47 -1.81
CA ASN A 698 27.99 -7.80 -0.84
C ASN A 698 28.66 -6.52 -0.32
N PRO A 699 28.35 -6.06 0.92
CA PRO A 699 28.92 -4.83 1.47
C PRO A 699 30.46 -4.82 1.59
N GLN A 700 31.11 -5.97 1.55
CA GLN A 700 32.57 -6.13 1.60
C GLN A 700 33.17 -6.41 0.21
N ALA A 701 32.40 -6.24 -0.87
CA ALA A 701 32.83 -6.61 -2.22
C ALA A 701 34.14 -5.91 -2.61
N LEU A 702 34.36 -4.66 -2.23
CA LEU A 702 35.57 -3.93 -2.63
C LEU A 702 36.83 -4.34 -1.85
N GLU A 703 36.68 -5.02 -0.71
CA GLU A 703 37.79 -5.43 0.17
C GLU A 703 38.21 -6.89 -0.05
N THR A 704 37.38 -7.68 -0.73
CA THR A 704 37.49 -9.16 -0.77
C THR A 704 37.90 -9.70 -2.14
N ARG A 705 38.26 -8.84 -3.10
CA ARG A 705 38.62 -9.28 -4.45
C ARG A 705 40.02 -9.91 -4.49
N PRO A 706 40.16 -11.11 -5.08
CA PRO A 706 41.45 -11.76 -5.19
C PRO A 706 42.35 -11.05 -6.21
N ASP A 707 43.66 -11.25 -6.10
CA ASP A 707 44.68 -10.56 -6.93
C ASP A 707 44.60 -10.87 -8.45
N TRP A 708 43.78 -11.83 -8.88
CA TRP A 708 43.52 -12.10 -10.30
C TRP A 708 42.33 -11.31 -10.86
N VAL A 709 41.60 -10.56 -10.04
CA VAL A 709 40.48 -9.72 -10.47
C VAL A 709 40.91 -8.26 -10.44
N HIS A 710 40.67 -7.56 -11.55
CA HIS A 710 41.03 -6.16 -11.72
C HIS A 710 39.77 -5.35 -12.06
N PRO A 711 39.02 -4.87 -11.05
CA PRO A 711 37.86 -4.03 -11.30
C PRO A 711 38.27 -2.71 -11.94
N VAL A 712 37.57 -2.33 -13.00
CA VAL A 712 37.65 -1.00 -13.63
C VAL A 712 36.45 -0.14 -13.24
N GLU A 713 36.62 1.17 -13.30
CA GLU A 713 35.57 2.16 -13.00
C GLU A 713 34.27 1.88 -13.79
N ALA A 714 33.11 2.00 -13.12
CA ALA A 714 31.80 1.79 -13.73
C ALA A 714 31.40 2.98 -14.61
N PRO A 715 31.26 2.80 -15.94
CA PRO A 715 30.80 3.86 -16.82
C PRO A 715 29.34 4.22 -16.56
N ASN A 716 29.11 5.45 -16.13
CA ASN A 716 27.76 5.95 -15.82
C ASN A 716 27.64 7.41 -16.22
N THR A 717 26.96 7.65 -17.35
CA THR A 717 26.87 8.98 -17.98
C THR A 717 26.06 10.00 -17.17
N PHE A 718 25.29 9.58 -16.17
CA PHE A 718 24.44 10.45 -15.38
C PHE A 718 25.12 10.88 -14.08
N ARG A 719 25.49 9.93 -13.23
CA ARG A 719 26.03 10.21 -11.88
C ARG A 719 27.46 9.74 -11.66
N GLY A 720 28.02 9.00 -12.60
CA GLY A 720 29.37 8.46 -12.49
C GLY A 720 30.42 9.56 -12.40
N ARG A 721 31.66 9.13 -12.17
CA ARG A 721 32.83 10.02 -12.07
C ARG A 721 32.98 10.92 -13.30
N PHE A 722 32.70 10.39 -14.48
CA PHE A 722 32.70 11.13 -15.75
C PHE A 722 31.27 11.12 -16.32
N ARG A 723 30.72 12.30 -16.62
CA ARG A 723 29.32 12.47 -16.99
C ARG A 723 29.19 12.92 -18.45
N GLY A 724 28.01 12.70 -19.02
CA GLY A 724 27.69 13.05 -20.40
C GLY A 724 28.06 11.97 -21.41
N ALA A 725 27.58 12.16 -22.65
CA ALA A 725 27.69 11.17 -23.72
C ALA A 725 29.16 10.92 -24.17
N ASP A 726 30.03 11.92 -24.03
CA ASP A 726 31.43 11.86 -24.47
C ASP A 726 32.40 11.30 -23.40
N SER A 727 31.86 10.77 -22.30
CA SER A 727 32.64 10.27 -21.16
C SER A 727 33.41 8.96 -21.41
N ALA A 728 33.19 8.30 -22.55
CA ALA A 728 33.79 7.00 -22.87
C ALA A 728 35.32 7.01 -22.75
N ALA A 729 35.97 8.03 -23.32
CA ALA A 729 37.43 8.14 -23.34
C ALA A 729 38.03 8.28 -21.93
N ASP A 730 37.33 8.96 -21.02
CA ASP A 730 37.79 9.15 -19.64
C ASP A 730 37.69 7.85 -18.84
N TYR A 731 36.61 7.08 -19.02
CA TYR A 731 36.49 5.75 -18.41
C TYR A 731 37.52 4.75 -18.95
N LEU A 732 37.84 4.81 -20.25
CA LEU A 732 38.85 3.95 -20.86
C LEU A 732 40.27 4.20 -20.32
N GLN A 733 40.56 5.37 -19.73
CA GLN A 733 41.85 5.63 -19.09
C GLN A 733 42.10 4.70 -17.89
N ASP A 734 41.06 4.33 -17.16
CA ASP A 734 41.20 3.37 -16.05
C ASP A 734 41.45 1.95 -16.57
N VAL A 735 40.78 1.56 -17.66
CA VAL A 735 41.08 0.31 -18.38
C VAL A 735 42.54 0.28 -18.84
N ASP A 736 43.02 1.37 -19.45
CA ASP A 736 44.41 1.49 -19.89
C ASP A 736 45.40 1.41 -18.72
N ALA A 737 45.09 2.02 -17.58
CA ALA A 737 45.92 1.96 -16.39
C ALA A 737 46.03 0.52 -15.83
N LYS A 738 44.91 -0.22 -15.75
CA LYS A 738 44.92 -1.63 -15.30
C LYS A 738 45.69 -2.52 -16.26
N LEU A 739 45.50 -2.34 -17.57
CA LEU A 739 46.22 -3.10 -18.58
C LEU A 739 47.73 -2.82 -18.54
N ALA A 740 48.13 -1.55 -18.40
CA ALA A 740 49.54 -1.18 -18.29
C ALA A 740 50.21 -1.76 -17.03
N ASP A 741 49.48 -1.82 -15.91
CA ASP A 741 49.98 -2.45 -14.69
C ASP A 741 50.14 -3.98 -14.83
N LEU A 742 49.20 -4.66 -15.51
CA LEU A 742 49.35 -6.08 -15.84
C LEU A 742 50.55 -6.34 -16.74
N ASP A 743 50.72 -5.53 -17.78
CA ASP A 743 51.87 -5.61 -18.69
C ASP A 743 53.19 -5.39 -17.94
N ALA A 744 53.25 -4.41 -17.04
CA ALA A 744 54.43 -4.12 -16.23
C ALA A 744 54.80 -5.25 -15.26
N ARG A 745 53.82 -6.07 -14.86
CA ARG A 745 53.98 -7.25 -14.00
C ARG A 745 54.15 -8.56 -14.78
N ASP A 746 54.19 -8.51 -16.12
CA ASP A 746 54.25 -9.67 -17.02
C ASP A 746 53.14 -10.70 -16.73
N ARG A 747 51.94 -10.19 -16.45
CA ARG A 747 50.76 -11.00 -16.11
C ARG A 747 49.90 -11.22 -17.36
N GLN A 748 49.64 -12.50 -17.69
CA GLN A 748 48.79 -12.85 -18.83
C GLN A 748 47.31 -12.59 -18.51
N LEU A 749 46.74 -11.64 -19.24
CA LEU A 749 45.32 -11.32 -19.22
C LEU A 749 44.50 -12.47 -19.82
N ALA A 750 43.47 -12.89 -19.08
CA ALA A 750 42.49 -13.86 -19.55
C ALA A 750 41.33 -13.22 -20.32
N GLY A 751 40.88 -12.04 -19.89
CA GLY A 751 39.79 -11.36 -20.57
C GLY A 751 39.15 -10.24 -19.79
N ILE A 752 38.00 -9.80 -20.29
CA ILE A 752 37.09 -8.86 -19.63
C ILE A 752 35.68 -9.47 -19.59
N ILE A 753 34.96 -9.27 -18.48
CA ILE A 753 33.53 -9.57 -18.36
C ILE A 753 32.75 -8.30 -18.04
N CYS A 754 31.62 -8.11 -18.72
CA CYS A 754 30.78 -6.94 -18.56
C CYS A 754 29.30 -7.27 -18.85
N GLU A 755 28.39 -6.69 -18.07
CA GLU A 755 26.99 -6.53 -18.47
C GLU A 755 26.93 -5.45 -19.56
N PRO A 756 26.43 -5.72 -20.79
CA PRO A 756 26.43 -4.72 -21.87
C PRO A 756 25.62 -3.45 -21.57
N VAL A 757 24.66 -3.59 -20.66
CA VAL A 757 23.91 -2.52 -20.00
C VAL A 757 23.86 -2.91 -18.53
N TYR A 758 24.19 -1.99 -17.61
CA TYR A 758 24.21 -2.33 -16.18
C TYR A 758 22.82 -2.65 -15.67
N GLY A 759 22.54 -3.95 -15.51
CA GLY A 759 21.28 -4.40 -14.99
C GLY A 759 21.19 -4.10 -13.49
N ASN A 760 22.24 -4.41 -12.74
CA ASN A 760 22.23 -4.20 -11.28
C ASN A 760 22.17 -2.72 -10.87
N ALA A 761 22.83 -1.84 -11.62
CA ALA A 761 22.83 -0.40 -11.37
C ALA A 761 21.53 0.31 -11.81
N GLY A 762 20.55 -0.41 -12.40
CA GLY A 762 19.25 0.17 -12.75
C GLY A 762 19.03 0.49 -14.24
N GLY A 763 19.64 -0.29 -15.14
CA GLY A 763 19.46 -0.16 -16.58
C GLY A 763 20.29 0.96 -17.20
N ILE A 764 21.53 1.12 -16.74
CA ILE A 764 22.42 2.20 -17.18
C ILE A 764 23.18 1.75 -18.43
N SER A 765 22.92 2.41 -19.56
CA SER A 765 23.67 2.19 -20.80
C SER A 765 25.11 2.68 -20.67
N LEU A 766 26.03 1.94 -21.29
CA LEU A 766 27.42 2.34 -21.38
C LEU A 766 27.58 3.57 -22.31
N PRO A 767 28.55 4.46 -22.07
CA PRO A 767 28.93 5.49 -23.02
C PRO A 767 29.22 4.89 -24.40
N ALA A 768 28.84 5.57 -25.48
CA ALA A 768 29.00 5.06 -26.83
C ALA A 768 30.49 4.78 -27.14
N GLY A 769 30.78 3.59 -27.68
CA GLY A 769 32.13 3.18 -28.08
C GLY A 769 32.98 2.57 -26.97
N TYR A 770 32.51 2.58 -25.71
CA TYR A 770 33.28 2.06 -24.58
C TYR A 770 33.63 0.57 -24.75
N LEU A 771 32.66 -0.30 -25.06
CA LEU A 771 32.94 -1.73 -25.24
C LEU A 771 33.80 -2.01 -26.47
N SER A 772 33.62 -1.26 -27.55
CA SER A 772 34.43 -1.40 -28.77
C SER A 772 35.91 -1.27 -28.46
N ASP A 773 36.28 -0.20 -27.79
CA ASP A 773 37.68 0.10 -27.47
C ASP A 773 38.23 -0.82 -26.38
N ALA A 774 37.43 -1.11 -25.34
CA ALA A 774 37.85 -2.04 -24.28
C ALA A 774 38.11 -3.44 -24.85
N TYR A 775 37.23 -3.97 -25.70
CA TYR A 775 37.40 -5.28 -26.32
C TYR A 775 38.61 -5.31 -27.25
N ALA A 776 38.84 -4.26 -28.04
CA ALA A 776 40.03 -4.16 -28.89
C ALA A 776 41.33 -4.21 -28.06
N LYS A 777 41.38 -3.47 -26.95
CA LYS A 777 42.54 -3.43 -26.04
C LYS A 777 42.82 -4.78 -25.35
N VAL A 778 41.76 -5.51 -24.97
CA VAL A 778 41.85 -6.84 -24.34
C VAL A 778 42.32 -7.88 -25.35
N ARG A 779 41.75 -7.90 -26.56
CA ARG A 779 42.14 -8.84 -27.63
C ARG A 779 43.57 -8.64 -28.10
N ALA A 780 44.06 -7.39 -28.12
CA ALA A 780 45.46 -7.09 -28.44
C ALA A 780 46.46 -7.78 -27.49
N ARG A 781 46.01 -8.23 -26.31
CA ARG A 781 46.80 -8.98 -25.31
C ARG A 781 46.46 -10.47 -25.24
N GLY A 782 45.68 -10.97 -26.21
CA GLY A 782 45.28 -12.38 -26.27
C GLY A 782 44.15 -12.79 -25.32
N GLY A 783 43.54 -11.83 -24.61
CA GLY A 783 42.37 -12.09 -23.77
C GLY A 783 41.07 -12.19 -24.58
N VAL A 784 40.01 -12.72 -23.95
CA VAL A 784 38.66 -12.82 -24.53
C VAL A 784 37.68 -11.84 -23.91
N CYS A 785 36.62 -11.51 -24.65
CA CYS A 785 35.57 -10.59 -24.22
C CYS A 785 34.28 -11.37 -23.90
N ILE A 786 33.81 -11.28 -22.66
CA ILE A 786 32.61 -11.97 -22.18
C ILE A 786 31.47 -10.96 -22.04
N ALA A 787 30.36 -11.20 -22.73
CA ALA A 787 29.12 -10.45 -22.56
C ALA A 787 28.16 -11.22 -21.65
N ASP A 788 27.85 -10.64 -20.48
CA ASP A 788 26.84 -11.16 -19.57
C ASP A 788 25.45 -10.65 -19.99
N GLU A 789 24.72 -11.48 -20.74
CA GLU A 789 23.41 -11.16 -21.30
C GLU A 789 22.25 -11.56 -20.37
N VAL A 790 22.54 -12.03 -19.15
CA VAL A 790 21.54 -12.64 -18.26
C VAL A 790 20.38 -11.68 -17.93
N GLN A 791 20.63 -10.37 -17.88
CA GLN A 791 19.62 -9.36 -17.59
C GLN A 791 18.90 -8.82 -18.84
N VAL A 792 19.66 -8.62 -19.93
CA VAL A 792 19.28 -7.75 -21.06
C VAL A 792 19.20 -8.45 -22.42
N GLY A 793 19.61 -9.72 -22.50
CA GLY A 793 19.41 -10.54 -23.68
C GLY A 793 17.94 -10.93 -23.91
N TYR A 794 17.70 -11.73 -24.94
CA TYR A 794 16.36 -12.19 -25.34
C TYR A 794 15.40 -11.03 -25.69
N GLY A 795 15.89 -10.03 -26.43
CA GLY A 795 15.04 -8.95 -26.98
C GLY A 795 14.61 -7.89 -25.96
N ARG A 796 15.12 -7.95 -24.74
CA ARG A 796 14.65 -7.15 -23.59
C ARG A 796 14.79 -5.64 -23.80
N LEU A 797 15.83 -5.21 -24.50
CA LEU A 797 16.07 -3.80 -24.84
C LEU A 797 15.19 -3.30 -26.00
N GLY A 798 14.37 -4.17 -26.60
CA GLY A 798 13.44 -3.82 -27.67
C GLY A 798 14.09 -3.72 -29.04
N GLU A 799 15.07 -2.84 -29.24
CA GLU A 799 15.78 -2.72 -30.52
C GLU A 799 16.75 -3.89 -30.77
N TYR A 800 17.27 -4.47 -29.69
CA TYR A 800 18.37 -5.43 -29.72
C TYR A 800 17.92 -6.77 -29.14
N PHE A 801 18.35 -7.87 -29.78
CA PHE A 801 18.15 -9.20 -29.22
C PHE A 801 19.16 -9.49 -28.12
N TRP A 802 20.42 -9.07 -28.34
CA TRP A 802 21.50 -9.11 -27.36
C TRP A 802 21.93 -7.69 -26.98
N GLY A 803 22.14 -7.43 -25.69
CA GLY A 803 22.53 -6.12 -25.19
C GLY A 803 23.81 -5.56 -25.80
N PHE A 804 24.80 -6.41 -26.12
CA PHE A 804 26.06 -5.96 -26.73
C PHE A 804 25.86 -5.29 -28.11
N GLU A 805 24.74 -5.54 -28.78
CA GLU A 805 24.42 -4.93 -30.08
C GLU A 805 24.23 -3.42 -29.97
N GLU A 806 23.85 -2.90 -28.80
CA GLU A 806 23.75 -1.46 -28.52
C GLU A 806 25.11 -0.73 -28.70
N GLN A 807 26.21 -1.42 -28.41
CA GLN A 807 27.56 -0.90 -28.57
C GLN A 807 28.18 -1.26 -29.94
N GLY A 808 27.43 -1.97 -30.81
CA GLY A 808 27.91 -2.38 -32.13
C GLY A 808 29.09 -3.36 -32.10
N VAL A 809 29.23 -4.15 -31.03
CA VAL A 809 30.34 -5.10 -30.84
C VAL A 809 29.88 -6.55 -30.92
N VAL A 810 30.81 -7.45 -31.20
CA VAL A 810 30.61 -8.91 -31.08
C VAL A 810 31.56 -9.43 -29.99
N PRO A 811 31.08 -10.09 -28.93
CA PRO A 811 31.93 -10.67 -27.89
C PRO A 811 32.63 -11.94 -28.38
N ASP A 812 33.40 -12.59 -27.50
CA ASP A 812 34.00 -13.91 -27.74
C ASP A 812 33.23 -15.03 -27.03
N ILE A 813 32.55 -14.69 -25.93
CA ILE A 813 31.72 -15.59 -25.12
C ILE A 813 30.44 -14.84 -24.73
N ILE A 814 29.29 -15.48 -24.90
CA ILE A 814 27.97 -14.98 -24.46
C ILE A 814 27.49 -15.87 -23.33
N THR A 815 27.07 -15.28 -22.21
CA THR A 815 26.41 -16.01 -21.12
C THR A 815 24.96 -15.57 -20.97
N MET A 816 24.04 -16.52 -20.77
CA MET A 816 22.60 -16.24 -20.67
C MET A 816 21.89 -17.19 -19.70
N ALA A 817 20.81 -16.73 -19.05
CA ALA A 817 19.96 -17.50 -18.15
C ALA A 817 18.58 -16.81 -17.97
N LYS A 818 18.03 -16.78 -16.74
CA LYS A 818 16.80 -16.08 -16.33
C LYS A 818 15.63 -16.28 -17.29
N GLY A 819 15.37 -15.29 -18.16
CA GLY A 819 14.22 -15.27 -19.07
C GLY A 819 14.18 -16.49 -20.00
N MET A 820 15.34 -17.07 -20.35
CA MET A 820 15.40 -18.19 -21.30
C MET A 820 14.61 -19.44 -20.90
N GLY A 821 14.30 -19.61 -19.61
CA GLY A 821 13.53 -20.74 -19.10
C GLY A 821 12.12 -20.38 -18.61
N ASN A 822 11.71 -19.10 -18.68
CA ASN A 822 10.48 -18.60 -18.06
C ASN A 822 10.26 -19.09 -16.61
N GLY A 823 11.34 -19.20 -15.82
CA GLY A 823 11.35 -19.78 -14.46
C GLY A 823 11.98 -21.16 -14.32
N GLN A 824 12.08 -21.96 -15.38
CA GLN A 824 12.81 -23.23 -15.37
C GLN A 824 14.33 -22.97 -15.22
N PRO A 825 15.06 -23.68 -14.34
CA PRO A 825 16.51 -23.60 -14.26
C PRO A 825 17.17 -23.97 -15.60
N LEU A 826 17.77 -22.97 -16.22
CA LEU A 826 18.41 -23.06 -17.52
C LEU A 826 19.39 -21.88 -17.66
N GLY A 827 20.61 -22.19 -18.09
CA GLY A 827 21.62 -21.22 -18.49
C GLY A 827 22.47 -21.77 -19.62
N VAL A 828 23.15 -20.91 -20.37
CA VAL A 828 24.00 -21.30 -21.48
C VAL A 828 25.25 -20.44 -21.58
N VAL A 829 26.28 -21.04 -22.15
CA VAL A 829 27.46 -20.34 -22.68
C VAL A 829 27.53 -20.61 -24.17
N ILE A 830 27.54 -19.55 -24.99
CA ILE A 830 27.68 -19.65 -26.44
C ILE A 830 29.04 -19.07 -26.81
N THR A 831 29.83 -19.79 -27.58
CA THR A 831 31.18 -19.36 -27.97
C THR A 831 31.62 -19.98 -29.31
N ARG A 832 32.84 -19.66 -29.72
CA ARG A 832 33.53 -20.19 -30.90
C ARG A 832 34.26 -21.49 -30.57
N ARG A 833 34.40 -22.36 -31.56
CA ARG A 833 35.09 -23.66 -31.48
C ARG A 833 36.43 -23.59 -30.76
N GLU A 834 37.30 -22.68 -31.17
CA GLU A 834 38.67 -22.56 -30.66
C GLU A 834 38.73 -22.25 -29.16
N ILE A 835 37.74 -21.55 -28.62
CA ILE A 835 37.63 -21.25 -27.18
C ILE A 835 37.09 -22.47 -26.42
N ALA A 836 36.06 -23.13 -26.97
CA ALA A 836 35.48 -24.31 -26.37
C ALA A 836 36.48 -25.48 -26.29
N GLU A 837 37.23 -25.72 -27.37
CA GLU A 837 38.20 -26.82 -27.48
C GLU A 837 39.47 -26.56 -26.65
N ALA A 838 39.79 -25.29 -26.32
CA ALA A 838 40.87 -24.98 -25.39
C ALA A 838 40.60 -25.54 -23.97
N LEU A 839 39.34 -25.52 -23.50
CA LEU A 839 38.98 -26.14 -22.22
C LEU A 839 39.06 -27.67 -22.29
N GLU A 840 38.70 -28.28 -23.42
CA GLU A 840 38.79 -29.73 -23.60
C GLU A 840 40.24 -30.22 -23.43
N ALA A 841 41.21 -29.45 -23.89
CA ALA A 841 42.64 -29.73 -23.69
C ALA A 841 43.06 -29.78 -22.21
N GLU A 842 42.33 -29.09 -21.32
CA GLU A 842 42.54 -29.14 -19.86
C GLU A 842 41.68 -30.22 -19.16
N GLY A 843 40.66 -30.76 -19.82
CA GLY A 843 39.81 -31.83 -19.30
C GLY A 843 38.34 -31.74 -19.75
N TYR A 844 37.53 -32.71 -19.33
CA TYR A 844 36.11 -32.74 -19.70
C TYR A 844 35.24 -31.83 -18.82
N PHE A 845 34.21 -31.22 -19.40
CA PHE A 845 33.15 -30.50 -18.69
C PHE A 845 31.85 -31.32 -18.64
N PHE A 846 31.13 -31.26 -17.52
CA PHE A 846 29.81 -31.88 -17.38
C PHE A 846 28.98 -31.17 -16.32
N SER A 847 27.75 -30.76 -16.69
CA SER A 847 26.71 -30.31 -15.77
C SER A 847 25.59 -31.34 -15.72
N SER A 848 25.30 -31.89 -14.53
CA SER A 848 24.38 -33.03 -14.38
C SER A 848 22.97 -32.76 -14.90
N ALA A 849 22.43 -31.57 -14.64
CA ALA A 849 21.11 -31.15 -15.13
C ALA A 849 21.19 -30.22 -16.36
N GLY A 850 22.40 -29.74 -16.69
CA GLY A 850 22.65 -28.90 -17.84
C GLY A 850 22.26 -29.62 -19.14
N GLY A 851 21.30 -29.03 -19.84
CA GLY A 851 20.79 -29.54 -21.11
C GLY A 851 19.73 -30.63 -20.98
N SER A 852 19.13 -30.82 -19.80
CA SER A 852 18.07 -31.82 -19.61
C SER A 852 16.95 -31.69 -20.67
N PRO A 853 16.30 -32.78 -21.10
CA PRO A 853 15.23 -32.73 -22.11
C PRO A 853 14.10 -31.77 -21.73
N VAL A 854 13.71 -31.70 -20.45
CA VAL A 854 12.68 -30.77 -19.97
C VAL A 854 13.13 -29.32 -20.16
N SER A 855 14.34 -28.96 -19.68
CA SER A 855 14.83 -27.59 -19.83
C SER A 855 15.01 -27.21 -21.31
N CYS A 856 15.47 -28.10 -22.17
CA CYS A 856 15.60 -27.83 -23.61
C CYS A 856 14.24 -27.62 -24.29
N ARG A 857 13.23 -28.46 -23.98
CA ARG A 857 11.87 -28.28 -24.53
C ARG A 857 11.22 -26.98 -24.06
N ILE A 858 11.40 -26.62 -22.78
CA ILE A 858 10.93 -25.35 -22.25
C ILE A 858 11.65 -24.18 -22.94
N GLY A 859 12.97 -24.22 -23.06
CA GLY A 859 13.75 -23.17 -23.72
C GLY A 859 13.35 -22.94 -25.18
N MET A 860 13.09 -24.02 -25.93
CA MET A 860 12.53 -23.91 -27.29
C MET A 860 11.12 -23.31 -27.30
N ALA A 861 10.25 -23.75 -26.39
CA ALA A 861 8.89 -23.22 -26.30
C ALA A 861 8.87 -21.73 -25.90
N VAL A 862 9.84 -21.25 -25.12
CA VAL A 862 10.00 -19.82 -24.83
C VAL A 862 10.29 -19.04 -26.11
N LEU A 863 11.22 -19.50 -26.93
CA LEU A 863 11.53 -18.87 -28.22
C LEU A 863 10.31 -18.86 -29.15
N ASP A 864 9.58 -19.97 -29.22
CA ASP A 864 8.36 -20.08 -30.04
C ASP A 864 7.30 -19.07 -29.60
N VAL A 865 6.95 -19.04 -28.30
CA VAL A 865 5.93 -18.12 -27.79
C VAL A 865 6.36 -16.66 -27.96
N MET A 866 7.62 -16.33 -27.72
CA MET A 866 8.12 -14.97 -27.94
C MET A 866 7.91 -14.51 -29.38
N GLN A 867 8.13 -15.39 -30.35
CA GLN A 867 7.91 -15.11 -31.76
C GLN A 867 6.41 -15.08 -32.11
N GLU A 868 5.64 -16.08 -31.69
CA GLU A 868 4.21 -16.24 -32.00
C GLU A 868 3.35 -15.11 -31.43
N GLU A 869 3.66 -14.64 -30.22
CA GLU A 869 2.92 -13.57 -29.53
C GLU A 869 3.53 -12.17 -29.74
N GLY A 870 4.60 -12.05 -30.54
CA GLY A 870 5.23 -10.76 -30.85
C GLY A 870 5.82 -10.06 -29.63
N LEU A 871 6.37 -10.80 -28.67
CA LEU A 871 6.81 -10.25 -27.38
C LEU A 871 8.03 -9.33 -27.51
N TRP A 872 8.93 -9.61 -28.46
CA TRP A 872 10.08 -8.74 -28.75
C TRP A 872 9.63 -7.41 -29.38
N ASP A 873 8.70 -7.46 -30.35
CA ASP A 873 8.10 -6.27 -30.94
C ASP A 873 7.35 -5.44 -29.88
N ASN A 874 6.65 -6.10 -28.94
CA ASN A 874 6.00 -5.42 -27.82
C ASN A 874 7.00 -4.69 -26.93
N ALA A 875 8.13 -5.32 -26.57
CA ALA A 875 9.17 -4.65 -25.80
C ALA A 875 9.77 -3.44 -26.54
N ARG A 876 9.88 -3.49 -27.87
CA ARG A 876 10.27 -2.33 -28.67
C ARG A 876 9.21 -1.23 -28.62
N ASP A 877 7.98 -1.53 -29.00
CA ASP A 877 6.96 -0.51 -29.27
C ASP A 877 6.32 0.02 -27.97
N THR A 878 5.97 -0.87 -27.04
CA THR A 878 5.46 -0.50 -25.71
C THR A 878 6.59 0.01 -24.81
N GLY A 879 7.81 -0.50 -24.95
CA GLY A 879 8.97 0.02 -24.21
C GLY A 879 9.33 1.46 -24.57
N ARG A 880 9.29 1.84 -25.86
CA ARG A 880 9.44 3.25 -26.29
C ARG A 880 8.37 4.15 -25.67
N TYR A 881 7.12 3.70 -25.66
CA TYR A 881 6.02 4.41 -25.01
C TYR A 881 6.25 4.57 -23.50
N PHE A 882 6.68 3.49 -22.83
CA PHE A 882 6.99 3.49 -21.40
C PHE A 882 8.12 4.47 -21.07
N LYS A 883 9.23 4.44 -21.83
CA LYS A 883 10.33 5.38 -21.67
C LYS A 883 9.87 6.84 -21.77
N ALA A 884 9.04 7.17 -22.75
CA ALA A 884 8.51 8.52 -22.93
C ALA A 884 7.64 8.96 -21.74
N ARG A 885 6.82 8.04 -21.19
CA ARG A 885 6.00 8.29 -20.00
C ARG A 885 6.83 8.51 -18.73
N LEU A 886 7.92 7.75 -18.55
CA LEU A 886 8.87 7.99 -17.45
C LEU A 886 9.60 9.33 -17.60
N GLN A 887 9.98 9.71 -18.82
CA GLN A 887 10.59 11.01 -19.08
C GLN A 887 9.64 12.17 -18.73
N ALA A 888 8.34 12.03 -19.00
CA ALA A 888 7.36 13.03 -18.60
C ALA A 888 7.28 13.22 -17.06
N LEU A 889 7.54 12.17 -16.26
CA LEU A 889 7.67 12.30 -14.80
C LEU A 889 8.92 13.10 -14.42
N VAL A 890 10.05 12.86 -15.09
CA VAL A 890 11.29 13.64 -14.90
C VAL A 890 11.06 15.10 -15.25
N ASP A 891 10.25 15.41 -16.26
CA ASP A 891 9.97 16.81 -16.62
C ASP A 891 9.04 17.49 -15.61
N LYS A 892 8.17 16.71 -14.92
CA LYS A 892 7.15 17.21 -13.98
C LYS A 892 7.60 17.29 -12.52
N HIS A 893 8.32 16.29 -12.03
CA HIS A 893 8.59 16.10 -10.60
C HIS A 893 10.05 16.37 -10.24
N PRO A 894 10.36 17.34 -9.34
CA PRO A 894 11.73 17.65 -8.96
C PRO A 894 12.55 16.46 -8.49
N LEU A 895 11.94 15.54 -7.72
CA LEU A 895 12.56 14.31 -7.22
C LEU A 895 12.95 13.32 -8.33
N ALA A 896 12.28 13.32 -9.48
CA ALA A 896 12.64 12.46 -10.60
C ALA A 896 13.84 13.07 -11.35
N GLY A 897 15.00 12.43 -11.22
CA GLY A 897 16.27 12.91 -11.76
C GLY A 897 16.53 12.46 -13.19
N ALA A 898 16.31 11.18 -13.49
CA ALA A 898 16.55 10.62 -14.81
C ALA A 898 15.70 9.36 -15.07
N ALA A 899 15.36 9.15 -16.35
CA ALA A 899 14.84 7.89 -16.85
C ALA A 899 15.97 7.17 -17.61
N HIS A 900 16.33 5.95 -17.20
CA HIS A 900 17.41 5.13 -17.75
C HIS A 900 16.89 3.99 -18.65
N GLY A 901 17.78 3.37 -19.41
CA GLY A 901 17.51 2.17 -20.21
C GLY A 901 16.57 2.33 -21.41
N SER A 902 16.18 1.19 -21.97
CA SER A 902 15.34 1.04 -23.18
C SER A 902 14.53 -0.26 -23.15
N GLY A 903 13.55 -0.39 -24.06
CA GLY A 903 12.66 -1.56 -24.12
C GLY A 903 11.91 -1.79 -22.80
N PHE A 904 12.02 -3.00 -22.27
CA PHE A 904 11.52 -3.35 -20.94
C PHE A 904 12.64 -3.57 -19.92
N TYR A 905 13.77 -2.91 -20.08
CA TYR A 905 14.76 -2.72 -19.02
C TYR A 905 14.97 -1.22 -18.80
N LEU A 906 14.21 -0.66 -17.87
CA LEU A 906 14.13 0.77 -17.62
C LEU A 906 14.50 1.08 -16.17
N GLY A 907 14.91 2.32 -15.94
CA GLY A 907 15.16 2.84 -14.59
C GLY A 907 14.50 4.20 -14.41
N LEU A 908 13.97 4.48 -13.21
CA LEU A 908 13.63 5.84 -12.79
C LEU A 908 14.45 6.17 -11.56
N GLU A 909 15.43 7.07 -11.71
CA GLU A 909 16.32 7.49 -10.63
C GLU A 909 15.77 8.72 -9.91
N LEU A 910 15.67 8.63 -8.58
CA LEU A 910 15.22 9.73 -7.72
C LEU A 910 16.40 10.42 -7.03
N VAL A 911 16.43 11.75 -7.10
CA VAL A 911 17.45 12.60 -6.48
C VAL A 911 16.80 13.80 -5.79
N ARG A 912 17.37 14.24 -4.66
CA ARG A 912 16.87 15.40 -3.92
C ARG A 912 17.24 16.72 -4.58
N ASP A 913 18.36 16.74 -5.29
CA ASP A 913 18.85 17.91 -6.01
C ASP A 913 19.46 17.48 -7.34
N ARG A 914 19.05 18.14 -8.43
CA ARG A 914 19.45 17.79 -9.80
C ARG A 914 20.86 18.27 -10.18
N ALA A 915 21.47 19.14 -9.38
CA ALA A 915 22.84 19.59 -9.58
C ALA A 915 23.84 18.71 -8.81
N THR A 916 23.56 18.44 -7.53
CA THR A 916 24.41 17.60 -6.67
C THR A 916 24.20 16.10 -6.94
N LEU A 917 23.01 15.72 -7.43
CA LEU A 917 22.56 14.34 -7.59
C LEU A 917 22.53 13.57 -6.26
N GLU A 918 22.22 14.26 -5.16
CA GLU A 918 22.03 13.62 -3.85
C GLU A 918 20.92 12.54 -3.96
N PRO A 919 21.21 11.26 -3.63
CA PRO A 919 20.23 10.19 -3.73
C PRO A 919 19.02 10.38 -2.81
N ALA A 920 17.82 10.11 -3.33
CA ALA A 920 16.57 10.13 -2.55
C ALA A 920 16.20 8.71 -2.06
N THR A 921 17.08 8.08 -1.28
CA THR A 921 16.99 6.67 -0.88
C THR A 921 15.72 6.37 -0.08
N GLU A 922 15.46 7.16 0.97
CA GLU A 922 14.30 7.01 1.85
C GLU A 922 12.99 7.24 1.08
N GLU A 923 12.94 8.28 0.25
CA GLU A 923 11.78 8.63 -0.57
C GLU A 923 11.49 7.52 -1.60
N THR A 924 12.53 6.90 -2.18
CA THR A 924 12.37 5.79 -3.13
C THR A 924 11.78 4.56 -2.44
N MET A 925 12.19 4.26 -1.20
CA MET A 925 11.60 3.18 -0.40
C MET A 925 10.13 3.46 -0.07
N THR A 926 9.79 4.68 0.34
CA THR A 926 8.41 5.09 0.59
C THR A 926 7.55 4.96 -0.67
N LEU A 927 8.07 5.40 -1.84
CA LEU A 927 7.41 5.20 -3.13
C LEU A 927 7.14 3.72 -3.41
N CYS A 928 8.11 2.82 -3.20
CA CYS A 928 7.93 1.39 -3.44
C CYS A 928 6.88 0.75 -2.52
N ASN A 929 6.83 1.15 -1.25
CA ASN A 929 5.81 0.69 -0.30
C ASN A 929 4.42 1.21 -0.70
N ARG A 930 4.32 2.48 -1.09
CA ARG A 930 3.07 3.08 -1.54
C ARG A 930 2.57 2.45 -2.84
N LEU A 931 3.45 2.14 -3.80
CA LEU A 931 3.10 1.39 -5.00
C LEU A 931 2.55 0.00 -4.68
N ARG A 932 3.11 -0.71 -3.68
CA ARG A 932 2.55 -1.99 -3.21
C ARG A 932 1.13 -1.82 -2.71
N ASP A 933 0.86 -0.79 -1.92
CA ASP A 933 -0.48 -0.47 -1.41
C ASP A 933 -1.45 -0.03 -2.50
N LEU A 934 -0.91 0.37 -3.66
CA LEU A 934 -1.63 0.61 -4.91
C LEU A 934 -1.53 -0.59 -5.86
N GLY A 935 -1.30 -1.82 -5.40
CA GLY A 935 -1.37 -3.01 -6.26
C GLY A 935 -0.25 -3.13 -7.31
N ILE A 936 0.96 -2.63 -7.02
CA ILE A 936 2.13 -2.70 -7.90
C ILE A 936 3.34 -3.21 -7.11
N PHE A 937 4.00 -4.26 -7.60
CA PHE A 937 5.27 -4.72 -7.02
C PHE A 937 6.46 -4.00 -7.66
N MET A 938 7.19 -3.27 -6.83
CA MET A 938 8.32 -2.46 -7.22
C MET A 938 9.37 -2.43 -6.11
N GLN A 939 10.65 -2.35 -6.47
CA GLN A 939 11.78 -2.32 -5.55
C GLN A 939 12.88 -1.39 -6.08
N PRO A 940 13.63 -0.74 -5.17
CA PRO A 940 14.81 0.01 -5.57
C PRO A 940 15.99 -0.90 -5.88
N THR A 941 16.98 -0.35 -6.58
CA THR A 941 18.25 -1.01 -6.92
C THR A 941 19.40 0.00 -6.97
N GLY A 942 20.59 -0.47 -7.33
CA GLY A 942 21.83 0.30 -7.27
C GLY A 942 22.37 0.43 -5.85
N ASP A 943 23.64 0.81 -5.73
CA ASP A 943 24.35 0.87 -4.44
C ASP A 943 23.77 1.92 -3.47
N TYR A 944 23.01 2.89 -4.00
CA TYR A 944 22.32 3.93 -3.23
C TYR A 944 20.83 3.66 -3.02
N LEU A 945 20.28 2.60 -3.62
CA LEU A 945 18.86 2.22 -3.51
C LEU A 945 17.88 3.35 -3.86
N ASN A 946 18.23 4.22 -4.83
CA ASN A 946 17.42 5.36 -5.26
C ASN A 946 16.88 5.24 -6.70
N ILE A 947 16.95 4.04 -7.30
CA ILE A 947 16.51 3.79 -8.68
C ILE A 947 15.45 2.70 -8.70
N LEU A 948 14.28 2.99 -9.27
CA LEU A 948 13.27 1.96 -9.55
C LEU A 948 13.78 1.04 -10.67
N LYS A 949 14.02 -0.24 -10.38
CA LYS A 949 14.43 -1.25 -11.36
C LYS A 949 13.26 -1.83 -12.15
N ILE A 950 12.94 -1.26 -13.30
CA ILE A 950 11.73 -1.59 -14.06
C ILE A 950 12.08 -2.66 -15.11
N LYS A 951 11.64 -3.89 -14.86
CA LYS A 951 11.90 -5.06 -15.73
C LYS A 951 10.72 -6.05 -15.77
N PRO A 952 9.55 -5.61 -16.24
CA PRO A 952 8.33 -6.41 -16.21
C PRO A 952 8.37 -7.59 -17.21
N PRO A 953 7.46 -8.58 -17.14
CA PRO A 953 7.27 -9.57 -18.21
C PRO A 953 7.06 -8.96 -19.60
N MET A 954 7.48 -9.63 -20.67
CA MET A 954 7.43 -9.08 -22.04
C MET A 954 6.00 -8.98 -22.61
N CYS A 955 5.01 -9.58 -21.95
CA CYS A 955 3.59 -9.46 -22.30
C CYS A 955 2.91 -8.21 -21.69
N THR A 956 3.68 -7.32 -21.05
CA THR A 956 3.19 -6.06 -20.45
C THR A 956 2.54 -5.16 -21.49
N THR A 957 1.37 -4.62 -21.15
CA THR A 957 0.56 -3.82 -22.07
C THR A 957 0.73 -2.32 -21.81
N ARG A 958 0.28 -1.48 -22.76
CA ARG A 958 0.22 -0.03 -22.55
C ARG A 958 -0.68 0.37 -21.38
N ALA A 959 -1.80 -0.33 -21.16
CA ALA A 959 -2.68 -0.05 -20.02
C ALA A 959 -1.97 -0.29 -18.68
N SER A 960 -1.16 -1.35 -18.58
CA SER A 960 -0.36 -1.62 -17.39
C SER A 960 0.76 -0.59 -17.20
N VAL A 961 1.35 -0.08 -18.30
CA VAL A 961 2.28 1.05 -18.26
C VAL A 961 1.60 2.32 -17.77
N ASP A 962 0.40 2.62 -18.28
CA ASP A 962 -0.38 3.80 -17.87
C ASP A 962 -0.65 3.75 -16.37
N TYR A 963 -1.21 2.63 -15.91
CA TYR A 963 -1.49 2.39 -14.49
C TYR A 963 -0.24 2.58 -13.60
N PHE A 964 0.90 1.99 -13.99
CA PHE A 964 2.13 2.13 -13.23
C PHE A 964 2.65 3.57 -13.15
N VAL A 965 2.71 4.26 -14.29
CA VAL A 965 3.24 5.63 -14.36
C VAL A 965 2.29 6.60 -13.67
N ASP A 966 0.98 6.42 -13.80
CA ASP A 966 -0.02 7.27 -13.15
C ASP A 966 -0.01 7.10 -11.63
N CYS A 967 0.24 5.87 -11.13
CA CYS A 967 0.49 5.65 -9.71
C CYS A 967 1.77 6.31 -9.22
N ILE A 968 2.88 6.28 -9.99
CA ILE A 968 4.09 7.03 -9.61
C ILE A 968 3.79 8.54 -9.59
N ASP A 969 3.11 9.07 -10.61
CA ASP A 969 2.74 10.48 -10.71
C ASP A 969 1.93 10.93 -9.48
N ARG A 970 0.93 10.13 -9.11
CA ARG A 970 0.11 10.32 -7.91
C ARG A 970 0.99 10.41 -6.66
N VAL A 971 1.83 9.41 -6.42
CA VAL A 971 2.62 9.31 -5.17
C VAL A 971 3.71 10.38 -5.09
N LEU A 972 4.40 10.71 -6.19
CA LEU A 972 5.31 11.85 -6.21
C LEU A 972 4.58 13.17 -5.93
N GLY A 973 3.32 13.27 -6.37
CA GLY A 973 2.42 14.38 -6.05
C GLY A 973 1.96 14.43 -4.58
N GLU A 974 2.10 13.35 -3.81
CA GLU A 974 1.71 13.26 -2.38
C GLU A 974 2.72 13.97 -1.45
N GLY A 975 3.92 14.32 -1.94
CA GLY A 975 4.93 15.10 -1.19
C GLY A 975 5.85 14.23 -0.33
N LEU A 976 6.64 13.36 -0.99
CA LEU A 976 7.56 12.42 -0.35
C LEU A 976 8.66 13.07 0.49
#